data_AF-A0A949WUJ4-F1
#
_entry.id   AF-A0A949WUJ4-F1
#
_cell.length_a   1.000
_cell.length_b   1.000
_cell.length_c   1.000
_cell.angle_alpha   90.00
_cell.angle_beta   90.00
_cell.angle_gamma   90.00
#
_symmetry.space_group_name_H-M   'P 1'
#
loop_
_entity.id
_entity.type
_entity.pdbx_description
1 polymer ?
#
loop_
_entity_poly.entity_id
_entity_poly.type
_entity_poly.pdbx_seq_one_letter_code
_entity_poly.pdbx_strand_id
1 'polypeptide(L)'
;MSTGAGSRTNTAADSSSTEFLLGWAFRTELELKQEFEHTPTFPLRALSSDALERIERFYGAFLSRQLADGAQLEELMVSSPNLALATLLNRASTMIDAESFFIEYLSGMALPTTEDMVAAADSAARRVIAATETTVPEGMAESPVLVLAAHVGVTAAEIPGLLELLDAQDGEVDVAFLAEAEELPVTAAVAQAAPELLAEVLHAVETFRQFTASQGATWRVRSDEWPSPAMVQPVAEHVIAELRERPVGTEDRQHAVGVGTRELRPRIMWNAARRKVCLRLPEQKVVNQPNEEIQWRVSIDGTTTVYRTGRPWGEQRPYSQALDIAVEHQTREIAIHDVTTELNWVVPVIDSEDPALIFTPKGANVTDKASLHYPELCVVCPNDAQVVDVVTGRDLPIIDTVAVEGWDKWQCVRVDTSDAASLKIDREGAGEQNVRCVDARQRVIFRDPSPAAACVRTTSGLPVHSESLLAEFPPTVSGQAETWYLTISAFAGIGEEGMEVAPAEPLEVPAEGGVFDIFDPSAWESPWVGEYLIRLRGPRNESFRHECALVEGLHTDSEVAGGSLTFRIPAQGGLSPATLRISHGEKPFAVVPSRVEVAADAAGVDFAITTEEGDQLPLRYTPPRLLFELPLQTQPASWRTTRARVQPTEFDPQGMVRLRVPAGGGVSQPSISVRNNHGTPLRTAKMTRLDDYTFAADMSRLVGSMNAMPAGRMDLEWVDKAVDRKVSVGLADINPAPLTSGIELVDDTLHCSDLPSDHRVGAWIWPLTAPWALASTIDEIDAQTPLPEAYRGAGDLAIQLFSSDPYSVQRPARTPADTATTIAQEGYYRSGSAGFTEFSAFLAGESDSAPDDPAIMPMLWDFLASEESGDTPMRRAITAVVRTHPQQALSGLASSLVPSELQPGCVVSSGLVATPMSGAQEGTEATVDATEIHRNAWIGVLSTLAGLPELAAALEEETISPETRQRLRAVMKQLEDAAGKRLVETLSTGRDATLDTACIDRSTVQIAHMDPAQQEMLLEMFFSQAEIVPGPMMADSTRLMAVFETFKHREQLSEILVRHKLIKPALTLMRGIKGAQRRLYNSARIRFDKLDGVDTDNPQDLWALAPVVSMIFALAARMHAHDMLGKSKLLDEVGPGWAEMATVVPDLVTGDVVSSEAMVLAEKYPSLAS
;
A
#
# COMPACT_ATOMS: atom_id res chain seq x y z
N MET A 1 27.52 60.08 -24.24
CA MET A 1 27.01 59.32 -25.41
C MET A 1 27.00 57.86 -24.98
N SER A 2 25.97 57.39 -24.28
CA SER A 2 24.71 56.82 -24.78
C SER A 2 24.92 55.66 -25.75
N THR A 3 24.65 54.43 -25.28
CA THR A 3 23.58 53.48 -25.67
C THR A 3 23.90 52.15 -24.93
N GLY A 4 23.04 51.46 -24.18
CA GLY A 4 21.60 51.33 -24.24
C GLY A 4 21.25 49.91 -24.74
N ALA A 5 21.11 48.94 -23.82
CA ALA A 5 20.43 47.66 -24.04
C ALA A 5 19.74 47.25 -22.74
N GLY A 6 18.43 47.45 -22.69
CA GLY A 6 17.59 47.22 -21.52
C GLY A 6 17.35 45.73 -21.26
N SER A 7 17.44 45.37 -20.00
CA SER A 7 16.84 44.19 -19.39
C SER A 7 15.33 44.21 -19.65
N ARG A 8 14.81 43.21 -20.39
CA ARG A 8 13.39 42.86 -20.36
C ARG A 8 13.18 41.99 -19.14
N THR A 9 12.47 42.57 -18.19
CA THR A 9 12.25 42.18 -16.80
C THR A 9 11.29 40.99 -16.63
N ASN A 10 11.53 40.26 -15.55
CA ASN A 10 10.77 39.20 -14.86
C ASN A 10 9.29 39.50 -14.49
N THR A 11 8.64 40.48 -15.11
CA THR A 11 7.37 41.05 -14.59
C THR A 11 6.16 40.11 -14.63
N ALA A 12 6.17 39.03 -15.41
CA ALA A 12 5.02 38.12 -15.53
C ALA A 12 5.00 37.04 -14.43
N ALA A 13 6.16 36.57 -13.95
CA ALA A 13 6.26 35.58 -12.88
C ALA A 13 6.01 36.21 -11.49
N ASP A 14 6.41 37.47 -11.30
CA ASP A 14 6.14 38.23 -10.07
C ASP A 14 4.64 38.55 -9.92
N SER A 15 3.91 38.78 -11.03
CA SER A 15 2.45 39.02 -10.98
C SER A 15 1.64 37.76 -10.66
N SER A 16 1.94 36.63 -11.30
CA SER A 16 1.17 35.38 -11.10
C SER A 16 1.36 34.79 -9.70
N SER A 17 2.56 34.88 -9.15
CA SER A 17 2.84 34.40 -7.80
C SER A 17 2.19 35.25 -6.71
N THR A 18 2.11 36.57 -6.92
CA THR A 18 1.43 37.50 -6.00
C THR A 18 -0.09 37.29 -6.03
N GLU A 19 -0.66 37.01 -7.21
CA GLU A 19 -2.07 36.62 -7.36
C GLU A 19 -2.39 35.32 -6.62
N PHE A 20 -1.49 34.30 -6.68
CA PHE A 20 -1.69 33.05 -5.96
C PHE A 20 -1.74 33.26 -4.43
N LEU A 21 -0.70 33.87 -3.83
CA LEU A 21 -0.63 34.04 -2.37
C LEU A 21 -1.77 34.91 -1.83
N LEU A 22 -2.18 35.95 -2.57
CA LEU A 22 -3.30 36.80 -2.18
C LEU A 22 -4.64 36.04 -2.25
N GLY A 23 -4.87 35.30 -3.33
CA GLY A 23 -6.08 34.47 -3.49
C GLY A 23 -6.15 33.34 -2.47
N TRP A 24 -5.01 32.70 -2.19
CA TRP A 24 -4.86 31.70 -1.13
C TRP A 24 -5.16 32.31 0.24
N ALA A 25 -4.51 33.42 0.61
CA ALA A 25 -4.69 34.04 1.93
C ALA A 25 -6.16 34.45 2.16
N PHE A 26 -6.82 35.05 1.17
CA PHE A 26 -8.24 35.41 1.30
C PHE A 26 -9.15 34.20 1.49
N ARG A 27 -8.90 33.12 0.75
CA ARG A 27 -9.71 31.90 0.83
C ARG A 27 -9.50 31.17 2.16
N THR A 28 -8.25 30.95 2.54
CA THR A 28 -7.88 30.28 3.80
C THR A 28 -8.35 31.10 5.00
N GLU A 29 -8.28 32.44 4.95
CA GLU A 29 -8.84 33.30 6.01
C GLU A 29 -10.36 33.10 6.17
N LEU A 30 -11.10 32.97 5.06
CA LEU A 30 -12.54 32.72 5.10
C LEU A 30 -12.87 31.30 5.59
N GLU A 31 -12.12 30.30 5.15
CA GLU A 31 -12.25 28.90 5.60
C GLU A 31 -11.99 28.81 7.11
N LEU A 32 -10.86 29.34 7.58
CA LEU A 32 -10.53 29.39 9.01
C LEU A 32 -11.56 30.19 9.81
N LYS A 33 -12.08 31.30 9.27
CA LYS A 33 -13.15 32.05 9.93
C LYS A 33 -14.40 31.20 10.13
N GLN A 34 -14.86 30.50 9.09
CA GLN A 34 -16.03 29.61 9.19
C GLN A 34 -15.78 28.47 10.17
N GLU A 35 -14.58 27.89 10.16
CA GLU A 35 -14.19 26.86 11.12
C GLU A 35 -14.13 27.39 12.56
N PHE A 36 -13.66 28.62 12.76
CA PHE A 36 -13.48 29.22 14.09
C PHE A 36 -14.80 29.73 14.69
N GLU A 37 -15.77 30.15 13.88
CA GLU A 37 -17.09 30.64 14.32
C GLU A 37 -17.90 29.57 15.08
N HIS A 38 -17.65 28.28 14.85
CA HIS A 38 -18.43 27.19 15.43
C HIS A 38 -17.85 26.59 16.72
N THR A 39 -16.65 27.01 17.14
CA THR A 39 -15.92 26.38 18.25
C THR A 39 -15.13 27.43 19.05
N PRO A 40 -15.53 27.79 20.29
CA PRO A 40 -14.96 28.93 21.03
C PRO A 40 -13.53 28.71 21.57
N THR A 41 -12.98 27.50 21.42
CA THR A 41 -11.65 27.10 21.89
C THR A 41 -10.88 26.40 20.76
N PHE A 42 -9.58 26.68 20.64
CA PHE A 42 -8.71 26.08 19.61
C PHE A 42 -8.44 24.57 19.75
N PRO A 43 -8.35 23.96 20.96
CA PRO A 43 -8.00 22.56 21.07
C PRO A 43 -9.01 21.62 20.39
N LEU A 44 -10.25 22.03 20.18
CA LEU A 44 -11.30 21.18 19.59
C LEU A 44 -11.29 21.14 18.04
N ARG A 45 -10.19 21.56 17.39
CA ARG A 45 -10.12 21.81 15.94
C ARG A 45 -9.23 20.79 15.22
N ALA A 46 -9.72 20.23 14.11
CA ALA A 46 -9.10 19.13 13.38
C ALA A 46 -8.01 19.58 12.37
N LEU A 47 -7.09 20.46 12.77
CA LEU A 47 -5.93 20.83 11.93
C LEU A 47 -4.71 20.02 12.35
N SER A 48 -4.08 19.33 11.40
CA SER A 48 -2.82 18.60 11.60
C SER A 48 -1.62 19.54 11.66
N SER A 49 -0.52 19.11 12.28
CA SER A 49 0.70 19.91 12.38
C SER A 49 1.26 20.30 11.01
N ASP A 50 1.29 19.39 10.04
CA ASP A 50 1.78 19.67 8.69
C ASP A 50 0.89 20.66 7.91
N ALA A 51 -0.42 20.66 8.16
CA ALA A 51 -1.32 21.67 7.60
C ALA A 51 -1.08 23.05 8.21
N LEU A 52 -0.81 23.12 9.52
CA LEU A 52 -0.46 24.36 10.21
C LEU A 52 0.90 24.91 9.75
N GLU A 53 1.90 24.05 9.54
CA GLU A 53 3.20 24.43 8.95
C GLU A 53 3.03 25.01 7.53
N ARG A 54 2.16 24.40 6.71
CA ARG A 54 1.83 24.94 5.39
C ARG A 54 1.21 26.33 5.47
N ILE A 55 0.28 26.55 6.39
CA ILE A 55 -0.32 27.86 6.63
C ILE A 55 0.76 28.85 7.08
N GLU A 56 1.63 28.48 8.02
CA GLU A 56 2.72 29.32 8.50
C GLU A 56 3.68 29.72 7.38
N ARG A 57 4.10 28.75 6.55
CA ARG A 57 5.03 28.99 5.45
C ARG A 57 4.45 29.92 4.39
N PHE A 58 3.21 29.68 3.94
CA PHE A 58 2.58 30.51 2.91
C PHE A 58 2.18 31.88 3.44
N TYR A 59 1.72 31.97 4.70
CA TYR A 59 1.42 33.24 5.33
C TYR A 59 2.69 34.07 5.55
N GLY A 60 3.80 33.46 5.97
CA GLY A 60 5.10 34.11 6.04
C GLY A 60 5.58 34.66 4.70
N ALA A 61 5.45 33.87 3.62
CA ALA A 61 5.76 34.32 2.26
C ALA A 61 4.85 35.48 1.80
N PHE A 62 3.56 35.44 2.13
CA PHE A 62 2.61 36.52 1.87
C PHE A 62 3.02 37.81 2.63
N LEU A 63 3.24 37.71 3.94
CA LEU A 63 3.65 38.83 4.79
C LEU A 63 4.96 39.45 4.31
N SER A 64 5.97 38.62 4.01
CA SER A 64 7.27 39.07 3.53
C SER A 64 7.16 39.95 2.28
N ARG A 65 6.28 39.58 1.34
CA ARG A 65 6.00 40.38 0.13
C ARG A 65 5.29 41.69 0.44
N GLN A 66 4.24 41.65 1.26
CA GLN A 66 3.51 42.88 1.63
C GLN A 66 4.38 43.87 2.40
N LEU A 67 5.27 43.38 3.27
CA LEU A 67 6.25 44.19 3.98
C LEU A 67 7.27 44.81 3.01
N ALA A 68 7.72 44.06 2.00
CA ALA A 68 8.59 44.58 0.95
C ALA A 68 7.91 45.69 0.12
N ASP A 69 6.58 45.63 -0.04
CA ASP A 69 5.75 46.66 -0.68
C ASP A 69 5.41 47.84 0.25
N GLY A 70 5.87 47.81 1.51
CA GLY A 70 5.77 48.91 2.47
C GLY A 70 4.57 48.85 3.42
N ALA A 71 3.85 47.73 3.49
CA ALA A 71 2.81 47.51 4.50
C ALA A 71 3.42 47.35 5.91
N GLN A 72 2.58 47.48 6.94
CA GLN A 72 2.96 47.31 8.35
C GLN A 72 2.52 45.93 8.85
N LEU A 73 3.40 45.22 9.57
CA LEU A 73 3.12 43.87 10.08
C LEU A 73 1.85 43.82 10.93
N GLU A 74 1.71 44.80 11.85
CA GLU A 74 0.56 44.86 12.75
C GLU A 74 -0.77 45.02 12.00
N GLU A 75 -0.81 45.84 10.95
CA GLU A 75 -2.02 46.06 10.14
C GLU A 75 -2.38 44.81 9.35
N LEU A 76 -1.38 44.12 8.78
CA LEU A 76 -1.58 42.89 8.03
C LEU A 76 -2.16 41.78 8.92
N MET A 77 -1.54 41.52 10.07
CA MET A 77 -2.01 40.50 11.01
C MET A 77 -3.44 40.77 11.51
N VAL A 78 -3.80 42.03 11.73
CA VAL A 78 -5.16 42.41 12.15
C VAL A 78 -6.17 42.32 11.00
N SER A 79 -5.72 42.47 9.75
CA SER A 79 -6.58 42.34 8.56
C SER A 79 -6.87 40.89 8.15
N SER A 80 -5.99 39.96 8.52
CA SER A 80 -6.15 38.50 8.38
C SER A 80 -6.02 37.79 9.74
N PRO A 81 -6.96 38.06 10.67
CA PRO A 81 -6.83 37.64 12.07
C PRO A 81 -6.94 36.12 12.26
N ASN A 82 -7.66 35.37 11.41
CA ASN A 82 -7.81 33.93 11.58
C ASN A 82 -6.53 33.18 11.14
N LEU A 83 -5.91 33.59 10.04
CA LEU A 83 -4.59 33.13 9.62
C LEU A 83 -3.53 33.43 10.68
N ALA A 84 -3.48 34.68 11.16
CA ALA A 84 -2.52 35.08 12.19
C ALA A 84 -2.72 34.29 13.49
N LEU A 85 -3.97 34.04 13.89
CA LEU A 85 -4.27 33.23 15.07
C LEU A 85 -3.81 31.78 14.89
N ALA A 86 -4.06 31.16 13.72
CA ALA A 86 -3.65 29.79 13.43
C ALA A 86 -2.12 29.62 13.51
N THR A 87 -1.35 30.54 12.93
CA THR A 87 0.12 30.48 12.96
C THR A 87 0.69 30.79 14.34
N LEU A 88 0.08 31.69 15.10
CA LEU A 88 0.44 31.95 16.50
C LEU A 88 0.18 30.72 17.39
N LEU A 89 -0.92 30.00 17.18
CA LEU A 89 -1.24 28.79 17.94
C LEU A 89 -0.34 27.60 17.55
N ASN A 90 0.01 27.47 16.26
CA ASN A 90 1.05 26.52 15.83
C ASN A 90 2.40 26.78 16.50
N ARG A 91 2.77 28.06 16.61
CA ARG A 91 3.99 28.43 17.31
C ARG A 91 3.89 28.16 18.82
N ALA A 92 2.71 28.37 19.42
CA ALA A 92 2.49 28.11 20.84
C ALA A 92 2.52 26.60 21.16
N SER A 93 2.07 25.73 20.25
CA SER A 93 2.15 24.28 20.45
C SER A 93 3.58 23.74 20.40
N THR A 94 4.49 24.42 19.70
CA THR A 94 5.90 24.03 19.56
C THR A 94 6.86 24.95 20.32
N MET A 95 6.34 25.80 21.21
CA MET A 95 7.11 26.78 21.96
C MET A 95 8.04 26.11 22.96
N ILE A 96 9.28 26.61 23.03
CA ILE A 96 10.28 26.19 24.03
C ILE A 96 10.16 27.06 25.29
N ASP A 97 10.15 28.38 25.10
CA ASP A 97 10.05 29.36 26.18
C ASP A 97 9.20 30.57 25.75
N ALA A 98 8.56 31.21 26.73
CA ALA A 98 7.67 32.33 26.48
C ALA A 98 8.38 33.66 26.15
N GLU A 99 9.67 33.80 26.50
CA GLU A 99 10.43 35.04 26.30
C GLU A 99 10.90 35.18 24.84
N SER A 100 11.28 34.08 24.21
CA SER A 100 11.75 34.03 22.82
C SER A 100 10.63 33.84 21.79
N PHE A 101 9.39 33.62 22.24
CA PHE A 101 8.24 33.25 21.41
C PHE A 101 8.11 34.05 20.10
N PHE A 102 8.11 35.39 20.17
CA PHE A 102 7.92 36.23 18.99
C PHE A 102 9.13 36.26 18.06
N ILE A 103 10.34 36.04 18.59
CA ILE A 103 11.54 35.88 17.77
C ILE A 103 11.44 34.57 16.98
N GLU A 104 11.06 33.48 17.64
CA GLU A 104 10.85 32.19 16.98
C GLU A 104 9.70 32.23 15.96
N TYR A 105 8.61 32.91 16.31
CA TYR A 105 7.45 33.11 15.44
C TYR A 105 7.83 33.80 14.12
N LEU A 106 8.53 34.94 14.21
CA LEU A 106 8.99 35.68 13.03
C LEU A 106 10.01 34.87 12.23
N SER A 107 10.91 34.15 12.90
CA SER A 107 11.90 33.29 12.25
C SER A 107 11.24 32.14 11.47
N GLY A 108 10.24 31.48 12.06
CA GLY A 108 9.49 30.39 11.41
C GLY A 108 8.78 30.85 10.13
N MET A 109 8.26 32.07 10.13
CA MET A 109 7.67 32.71 8.94
C MET A 109 8.71 33.28 7.96
N ALA A 110 10.02 33.12 8.21
CA ALA A 110 11.10 33.73 7.45
C ALA A 110 11.00 35.27 7.35
N LEU A 111 10.58 35.92 8.44
CA LEU A 111 10.49 37.38 8.57
C LEU A 111 11.66 37.96 9.38
N PRO A 112 11.98 39.26 9.22
CA PRO A 112 13.01 39.91 10.02
C PRO A 112 12.71 39.91 11.53
N THR A 113 13.72 39.61 12.34
CA THR A 113 13.63 39.50 13.82
C THR A 113 14.15 40.72 14.57
N THR A 114 14.11 41.91 13.94
CA THR A 114 14.52 43.18 14.59
C THR A 114 13.62 43.52 15.78
N GLU A 115 14.12 44.25 16.78
CA GLU A 115 13.35 44.66 17.98
C GLU A 115 11.98 45.29 17.63
N ASP A 116 11.93 46.16 16.62
CA ASP A 116 10.69 46.81 16.16
C ASP A 116 9.66 45.79 15.62
N MET A 117 10.13 44.75 14.93
CA MET A 117 9.27 43.69 14.37
C MET A 117 8.72 42.77 15.46
N VAL A 118 9.55 42.45 16.45
CA VAL A 118 9.15 41.67 17.62
C VAL A 118 8.06 42.42 18.41
N ALA A 119 8.25 43.71 18.66
CA ALA A 119 7.26 44.55 19.33
C ALA A 119 5.95 44.68 18.52
N ALA A 120 6.05 44.79 17.19
CA ALA A 120 4.87 44.82 16.31
C ALA A 120 4.09 43.50 16.35
N ALA A 121 4.78 42.36 16.38
CA ALA A 121 4.16 41.04 16.48
C ALA A 121 3.42 40.83 17.82
N ASP A 122 4.01 41.26 18.94
CA ASP A 122 3.35 41.21 20.26
C ASP A 122 2.10 42.09 20.31
N SER A 123 2.21 43.34 19.84
CA SER A 123 1.06 44.25 19.72
C SER A 123 -0.05 43.66 18.85
N ALA A 124 0.32 43.09 17.71
CA ALA A 124 -0.62 42.46 16.78
C ALA A 124 -1.32 41.25 17.40
N ALA A 125 -0.60 40.37 18.10
CA ALA A 125 -1.17 39.17 18.71
C ALA A 125 -2.33 39.49 19.65
N ARG A 126 -2.19 40.53 20.49
CA ARG A 126 -3.27 40.99 21.39
C ARG A 126 -4.51 41.43 20.63
N ARG A 127 -4.32 42.16 19.52
CA ARG A 127 -5.41 42.65 18.68
C ARG A 127 -6.06 41.52 17.89
N VAL A 128 -5.29 40.53 17.44
CA VAL A 128 -5.77 39.32 16.75
C VAL A 128 -6.64 38.47 17.69
N ILE A 129 -6.19 38.22 18.92
CA ILE A 129 -6.97 37.51 19.95
C ILE A 129 -8.32 38.22 20.17
N ALA A 130 -8.30 39.55 20.28
CA ALA A 130 -9.53 40.32 20.43
C ALA A 130 -10.43 40.29 19.18
N ALA A 131 -9.86 40.34 17.97
CA ALA A 131 -10.61 40.37 16.71
C ALA A 131 -11.26 39.03 16.35
N THR A 132 -10.72 37.93 16.85
CA THR A 132 -11.23 36.56 16.64
C THR A 132 -12.21 36.12 17.74
N GLU A 133 -12.52 36.99 18.70
CA GLU A 133 -13.34 36.67 19.88
C GLU A 133 -12.81 35.45 20.66
N THR A 134 -11.50 35.21 20.62
CA THR A 134 -10.85 34.10 21.32
C THR A 134 -11.00 34.29 22.83
N THR A 135 -11.42 33.24 23.53
CA THR A 135 -11.64 33.28 24.98
C THR A 135 -10.34 33.65 25.73
N VAL A 136 -10.38 34.64 26.61
CA VAL A 136 -9.21 35.06 27.41
C VAL A 136 -9.42 34.62 28.87
N PRO A 137 -8.61 33.68 29.39
CA PRO A 137 -8.70 33.25 30.78
C PRO A 137 -8.43 34.40 31.78
N GLU A 138 -9.03 34.30 32.96
CA GLU A 138 -8.89 35.33 34.00
C GLU A 138 -7.42 35.42 34.45
N GLY A 139 -6.86 36.64 34.48
CA GLY A 139 -5.45 36.87 34.85
C GLY A 139 -4.43 36.76 33.71
N MET A 140 -4.82 36.32 32.50
CA MET A 140 -3.90 36.18 31.36
C MET A 140 -3.98 37.33 30.33
N ALA A 141 -4.89 38.29 30.50
CA ALA A 141 -5.12 39.38 29.52
C ALA A 141 -3.87 40.20 29.16
N GLU A 142 -2.90 40.28 30.07
CA GLU A 142 -1.65 41.02 29.88
C GLU A 142 -0.56 40.23 29.14
N SER A 143 -0.75 38.93 28.88
CA SER A 143 0.22 38.07 28.18
C SER A 143 -0.44 37.29 27.04
N PRO A 144 -0.33 37.73 25.77
CA PRO A 144 -0.92 37.01 24.64
C PRO A 144 -0.34 35.60 24.50
N VAL A 145 0.94 35.39 24.86
CA VAL A 145 1.59 34.08 24.81
C VAL A 145 0.92 33.07 25.75
N LEU A 146 0.59 33.48 26.99
CA LEU A 146 -0.10 32.59 27.93
C LEU A 146 -1.55 32.31 27.52
N VAL A 147 -2.23 33.28 26.91
CA VAL A 147 -3.55 33.05 26.32
C VAL A 147 -3.47 31.99 25.22
N LEU A 148 -2.49 32.10 24.31
CA LEU A 148 -2.28 31.11 23.25
C LEU A 148 -1.94 29.73 23.83
N ALA A 149 -1.07 29.65 24.84
CA ALA A 149 -0.72 28.40 25.52
C ALA A 149 -1.95 27.74 26.18
N ALA A 150 -2.86 28.52 26.79
CA ALA A 150 -4.08 27.98 27.37
C ALA A 150 -5.04 27.36 26.33
N HIS A 151 -4.97 27.85 25.09
CA HIS A 151 -5.70 27.29 23.94
C HIS A 151 -5.00 26.12 23.26
N VAL A 152 -3.74 25.86 23.57
CA VAL A 152 -3.03 24.64 23.16
C VAL A 152 -3.18 23.55 24.23
N GLY A 153 -3.20 23.93 25.50
CA GLY A 153 -3.25 23.04 26.66
C GLY A 153 -1.85 22.62 27.10
N VAL A 154 -1.18 21.78 26.29
CA VAL A 154 0.16 21.24 26.59
C VAL A 154 1.07 21.41 25.37
N THR A 155 2.27 21.93 25.58
CA THR A 155 3.25 22.12 24.49
C THR A 155 3.97 20.82 24.14
N ALA A 156 4.44 20.70 22.90
CA ALA A 156 5.21 19.55 22.42
C ALA A 156 6.46 19.28 23.26
N ALA A 157 7.09 20.33 23.80
CA ALA A 157 8.27 20.25 24.66
C ALA A 157 7.97 19.68 26.06
N GLU A 158 6.75 19.87 26.56
CA GLU A 158 6.32 19.44 27.91
C GLU A 158 5.61 18.08 27.93
N ILE A 159 5.21 17.53 26.77
CA ILE A 159 4.54 16.22 26.67
C ILE A 159 5.33 15.07 27.32
N PRO A 160 6.65 14.92 27.10
CA PRO A 160 7.42 13.85 27.76
C PRO A 160 7.33 13.93 29.29
N GLY A 161 7.49 15.13 29.85
CA GLY A 161 7.40 15.35 31.30
C GLY A 161 5.99 15.14 31.84
N LEU A 162 4.94 15.54 31.10
CA LEU A 162 3.56 15.26 31.48
C LEU A 162 3.28 13.74 31.55
N LEU A 163 3.70 12.98 30.54
CA LEU A 163 3.52 11.53 30.53
C LEU A 163 4.33 10.84 31.64
N GLU A 164 5.51 11.38 31.97
CA GLU A 164 6.33 10.88 33.08
C GLU A 164 5.66 11.12 34.45
N LEU A 165 5.05 12.30 34.66
CA LEU A 165 4.26 12.58 35.85
C LEU A 165 3.03 11.66 35.95
N LEU A 166 2.33 11.44 34.84
CA LEU A 166 1.19 10.50 34.78
C LEU A 166 1.63 9.06 35.08
N ASP A 167 2.80 8.64 34.61
CA ASP A 167 3.38 7.34 34.92
C ASP A 167 3.74 7.20 36.40
N ALA A 168 4.38 8.20 36.99
CA ALA A 168 4.82 8.19 38.38
C ALA A 168 3.65 8.17 39.39
N GLN A 169 2.50 8.74 39.03
CA GLN A 169 1.31 8.83 39.90
C GLN A 169 0.19 7.85 39.49
N ASP A 170 0.46 6.88 38.61
CA ASP A 170 -0.53 5.92 38.10
C ASP A 170 -1.80 6.59 37.54
N GLY A 171 -1.64 7.74 36.88
CA GLY A 171 -2.73 8.52 36.30
C GLY A 171 -3.52 9.41 37.28
N GLU A 172 -3.16 9.47 38.57
CA GLU A 172 -3.83 10.32 39.58
C GLU A 172 -3.42 11.81 39.52
N VAL A 173 -2.82 12.28 38.41
CA VAL A 173 -2.47 13.68 38.22
C VAL A 173 -3.71 14.49 37.86
N ASP A 174 -4.04 15.48 38.68
CA ASP A 174 -5.09 16.46 38.39
C ASP A 174 -4.53 17.85 38.06
N VAL A 175 -5.41 18.77 37.66
CA VAL A 175 -5.01 20.14 37.30
C VAL A 175 -4.43 20.90 38.50
N ALA A 176 -4.85 20.59 39.72
CA ALA A 176 -4.30 21.25 40.91
C ALA A 176 -2.85 20.81 41.18
N PHE A 177 -2.54 19.54 40.92
CA PHE A 177 -1.16 19.03 40.95
C PHE A 177 -0.29 19.71 39.89
N LEU A 178 -0.77 19.80 38.64
CA LEU A 178 -0.02 20.45 37.55
C LEU A 178 0.23 21.94 37.81
N ALA A 179 -0.66 22.63 38.53
CA ALA A 179 -0.48 24.03 38.90
C ALA A 179 0.76 24.29 39.78
N GLU A 180 1.30 23.26 40.44
CA GLU A 180 2.50 23.31 41.28
C GLU A 180 3.73 22.66 40.62
N ALA A 181 3.61 22.16 39.39
CA ALA A 181 4.70 21.46 38.69
C ALA A 181 5.76 22.44 38.16
N GLU A 182 6.93 22.48 38.79
CA GLU A 182 8.03 23.36 38.39
C GLU A 182 8.68 22.91 37.07
N GLU A 183 8.61 21.61 36.74
CA GLU A 183 9.20 21.02 35.54
C GLU A 183 8.39 21.29 34.26
N LEU A 184 7.13 21.71 34.39
CA LEU A 184 6.22 22.02 33.27
C LEU A 184 5.74 23.47 33.38
N PRO A 185 6.63 24.47 33.29
CA PRO A 185 6.31 25.87 33.62
C PRO A 185 5.17 26.47 32.80
N VAL A 186 4.99 26.06 31.53
CA VAL A 186 3.91 26.56 30.68
C VAL A 186 2.60 25.87 31.06
N THR A 187 2.60 24.53 31.17
CA THR A 187 1.42 23.76 31.61
C THR A 187 0.97 24.18 33.02
N ALA A 188 1.89 24.46 33.95
CA ALA A 188 1.58 24.94 35.29
C ALA A 188 0.93 26.33 35.27
N ALA A 189 1.44 27.26 34.44
CA ALA A 189 0.80 28.57 34.25
C ALA A 189 -0.61 28.44 33.66
N VAL A 190 -0.82 27.51 32.72
CA VAL A 190 -2.14 27.20 32.16
C VAL A 190 -3.06 26.58 33.21
N ALA A 191 -2.57 25.64 34.02
CA ALA A 191 -3.33 25.02 35.10
C ALA A 191 -3.83 26.03 36.14
N GLN A 192 -3.03 27.04 36.47
CA GLN A 192 -3.39 28.10 37.42
C GLN A 192 -4.48 29.05 36.89
N ALA A 193 -4.42 29.43 35.61
CA ALA A 193 -5.28 30.47 35.05
C ALA A 193 -6.44 29.96 34.17
N ALA A 194 -6.36 28.74 33.65
CA ALA A 194 -7.36 28.12 32.77
C ALA A 194 -7.61 26.63 33.08
N PRO A 195 -7.95 26.27 34.34
CA PRO A 195 -8.01 24.88 34.77
C PRO A 195 -9.05 24.03 34.02
N GLU A 196 -10.18 24.63 33.63
CA GLU A 196 -11.25 23.92 32.90
C GLU A 196 -10.80 23.48 31.49
N LEU A 197 -10.02 24.32 30.78
CA LEU A 197 -9.50 24.01 29.45
C LEU A 197 -8.45 22.90 29.50
N LEU A 198 -7.57 22.92 30.50
CA LEU A 198 -6.54 21.90 30.67
C LEU A 198 -7.13 20.54 31.09
N ALA A 199 -8.20 20.54 31.90
CA ALA A 199 -8.83 19.31 32.37
C ALA A 199 -9.33 18.42 31.23
N GLU A 200 -9.88 18.99 30.16
CA GLU A 200 -10.35 18.24 28.99
C GLU A 200 -9.20 17.57 28.24
N VAL A 201 -8.10 18.31 28.00
CA VAL A 201 -6.90 17.80 27.33
C VAL A 201 -6.25 16.69 28.16
N LEU A 202 -6.08 16.93 29.47
CA LEU A 202 -5.49 15.97 30.40
C LEU A 202 -6.30 14.66 30.45
N HIS A 203 -7.62 14.75 30.49
CA HIS A 203 -8.49 13.57 30.50
C HIS A 203 -8.35 12.73 29.21
N ALA A 204 -8.26 13.38 28.04
CA ALA A 204 -8.05 12.68 26.78
C ALA A 204 -6.67 12.01 26.70
N VAL A 205 -5.60 12.69 27.15
CA VAL A 205 -4.23 12.14 27.20
C VAL A 205 -4.17 10.92 28.14
N GLU A 206 -4.73 11.03 29.34
CA GLU A 206 -4.74 9.92 30.30
C GLU A 206 -5.55 8.72 29.79
N THR A 207 -6.70 8.97 29.16
CA THR A 207 -7.52 7.90 28.57
C THR A 207 -6.74 7.16 27.48
N PHE A 208 -6.03 7.90 26.61
CA PHE A 208 -5.21 7.29 25.57
C PHE A 208 -4.00 6.54 26.14
N ARG A 209 -3.33 7.10 27.16
CA ARG A 209 -2.24 6.45 27.89
C ARG A 209 -2.69 5.10 28.46
N GLN A 210 -3.80 5.05 29.21
CA GLN A 210 -4.35 3.82 29.79
C GLN A 210 -4.67 2.77 28.72
N PHE A 211 -5.24 3.23 27.61
CA PHE A 211 -5.50 2.37 26.46
C PHE A 211 -4.20 1.74 25.93
N THR A 212 -3.13 2.53 25.71
CA THR A 212 -1.84 1.96 25.26
C THR A 212 -1.20 1.03 26.28
N ALA A 213 -1.29 1.34 27.58
CA ALA A 213 -0.80 0.47 28.65
C ALA A 213 -1.46 -0.92 28.61
N SER A 214 -2.76 -0.98 28.31
CA SER A 214 -3.51 -2.23 28.21
C SER A 214 -3.13 -3.12 27.02
N GLN A 215 -2.55 -2.53 25.97
CA GLN A 215 -2.21 -3.20 24.70
C GLN A 215 -0.74 -3.67 24.65
N GLY A 216 0.11 -3.22 25.59
CA GLY A 216 1.54 -3.49 25.63
C GLY A 216 2.39 -2.59 24.71
N ALA A 217 3.70 -2.84 24.65
CA ALA A 217 4.68 -1.96 24.00
C ALA A 217 4.54 -1.81 22.47
N THR A 218 3.79 -2.70 21.79
CA THR A 218 3.56 -2.63 20.34
C THR A 218 2.08 -2.83 20.01
N TRP A 219 1.30 -1.78 20.23
CA TRP A 219 -0.13 -1.78 19.94
C TRP A 219 -0.42 -1.71 18.43
N ARG A 220 -1.44 -2.46 17.97
CA ARG A 220 -1.79 -2.65 16.55
C ARG A 220 -3.13 -2.05 16.13
N VAL A 221 -3.70 -1.22 16.99
CA VAL A 221 -5.09 -0.79 16.92
C VAL A 221 -5.32 0.27 15.84
N ARG A 222 -6.48 0.24 15.18
CA ARG A 222 -6.91 1.23 14.18
C ARG A 222 -7.31 2.54 14.86
N SER A 223 -7.34 3.64 14.12
CA SER A 223 -7.64 4.97 14.68
C SER A 223 -9.10 5.15 15.11
N ASP A 224 -10.02 4.43 14.49
CA ASP A 224 -11.44 4.33 14.83
C ASP A 224 -11.70 3.53 16.11
N GLU A 225 -10.76 2.66 16.48
CA GLU A 225 -10.75 1.91 17.74
C GLU A 225 -10.07 2.70 18.89
N TRP A 226 -9.61 3.94 18.63
CA TRP A 226 -9.02 4.78 19.68
C TRP A 226 -10.08 5.20 20.70
N PRO A 227 -9.68 5.34 21.98
CA PRO A 227 -10.62 5.65 23.04
C PRO A 227 -11.20 7.07 22.93
N SER A 228 -12.40 7.25 23.48
CA SER A 228 -13.06 8.55 23.66
C SER A 228 -12.87 9.06 25.09
N PRO A 229 -12.67 10.38 25.32
CA PRO A 229 -12.67 11.47 24.34
C PRO A 229 -11.40 11.48 23.46
N ALA A 230 -11.55 11.88 22.20
CA ALA A 230 -10.43 12.03 21.28
C ALA A 230 -9.50 13.18 21.71
N MET A 231 -8.20 12.97 21.59
CA MET A 231 -7.22 14.04 21.78
C MET A 231 -7.30 15.07 20.66
N VAL A 232 -7.04 16.31 21.04
CA VAL A 232 -6.77 17.44 20.15
C VAL A 232 -5.67 17.10 19.16
N GLN A 233 -5.86 17.30 17.85
CA GLN A 233 -4.97 16.77 16.81
C GLN A 233 -3.48 17.12 17.02
N PRO A 234 -3.06 18.37 17.28
CA PRO A 234 -1.67 18.69 17.59
C PRO A 234 -1.10 17.93 18.81
N VAL A 235 -1.88 17.82 19.90
CA VAL A 235 -1.46 17.07 21.10
C VAL A 235 -1.41 15.58 20.81
N ALA A 236 -2.41 15.06 20.08
CA ALA A 236 -2.51 13.67 19.69
C ALA A 236 -1.28 13.23 18.90
N GLU A 237 -0.86 13.99 17.90
CA GLU A 237 0.30 13.67 17.07
C GLU A 237 1.58 13.48 17.91
N HIS A 238 1.84 14.39 18.86
CA HIS A 238 3.00 14.32 19.73
C HIS A 238 2.87 13.24 20.81
N VAL A 239 1.71 13.07 21.45
CA VAL A 239 1.48 12.02 22.47
C VAL A 239 1.55 10.63 21.85
N ILE A 240 0.95 10.44 20.67
CA ILE A 240 0.98 9.16 19.95
C ILE A 240 2.40 8.83 19.49
N ALA A 241 3.12 9.81 18.96
CA ALA A 241 4.54 9.62 18.63
C ALA A 241 5.30 9.21 19.88
N GLU A 242 5.21 9.99 20.96
CA GLU A 242 5.90 9.75 22.23
C GLU A 242 5.62 8.36 22.80
N LEU A 243 4.35 7.95 22.92
CA LEU A 243 3.98 6.62 23.46
C LEU A 243 4.34 5.45 22.55
N ARG A 244 4.53 5.68 21.23
CA ARG A 244 5.06 4.65 20.31
C ARG A 244 6.56 4.47 20.46
N GLU A 245 7.29 5.55 20.72
CA GLU A 245 8.74 5.50 20.87
C GLU A 245 9.16 5.11 22.29
N ARG A 246 8.43 5.61 23.29
CA ARG A 246 8.67 5.48 24.73
C ARG A 246 7.35 5.04 25.39
N PRO A 247 7.11 3.71 25.51
CA PRO A 247 5.88 3.16 26.07
C PRO A 247 5.60 3.62 27.52
N VAL A 248 4.41 3.33 28.02
CA VAL A 248 4.02 3.63 29.41
C VAL A 248 5.01 3.00 30.39
N GLY A 249 5.52 3.80 31.34
CA GLY A 249 6.50 3.38 32.34
C GLY A 249 7.97 3.65 32.00
N THR A 250 8.28 4.27 30.84
CA THR A 250 9.64 4.76 30.54
C THR A 250 10.04 5.88 31.51
N GLU A 251 11.19 5.73 32.17
CA GLU A 251 11.80 6.73 33.05
C GLU A 251 12.63 7.75 32.24
N ASP A 252 12.76 9.00 32.72
CA ASP A 252 13.52 10.09 32.06
C ASP A 252 13.16 10.24 30.57
N ARG A 253 11.86 10.35 30.27
CA ARG A 253 11.34 10.36 28.88
C ARG A 253 11.99 11.43 28.00
N GLN A 254 12.37 12.54 28.63
CA GLN A 254 13.03 13.67 27.99
C GLN A 254 14.35 13.29 27.32
N HIS A 255 15.12 12.39 27.93
CA HIS A 255 16.44 11.97 27.45
C HIS A 255 16.45 10.54 26.93
N ALA A 256 15.51 9.69 27.36
CA ALA A 256 15.42 8.30 26.96
C ALA A 256 15.34 8.14 25.45
N VAL A 257 16.03 7.13 24.92
CA VAL A 257 15.93 6.76 23.51
C VAL A 257 14.57 6.10 23.23
N GLY A 258 14.12 5.25 24.17
CA GLY A 258 12.91 4.44 24.06
C GLY A 258 13.17 3.06 23.47
N VAL A 259 12.19 2.52 22.74
CA VAL A 259 12.18 1.15 22.23
C VAL A 259 12.26 1.10 20.70
N GLY A 260 12.84 0.01 20.17
CA GLY A 260 12.83 -0.28 18.74
C GLY A 260 11.40 -0.46 18.20
N THR A 261 11.13 0.08 17.01
CA THR A 261 9.78 0.01 16.40
C THR A 261 9.78 -0.87 15.16
N ARG A 262 8.65 -1.53 14.89
CA ARG A 262 8.49 -2.37 13.70
C ARG A 262 7.59 -1.71 12.68
N GLU A 263 7.90 -1.92 11.40
CA GLU A 263 6.93 -1.67 10.34
C GLU A 263 5.76 -2.65 10.49
N LEU A 264 4.56 -2.14 10.80
CA LEU A 264 3.38 -2.97 11.07
C LEU A 264 2.33 -2.90 9.97
N ARG A 265 2.41 -1.91 9.08
CA ARG A 265 1.39 -1.62 8.08
C ARG A 265 1.99 -1.68 6.69
N PRO A 266 1.25 -2.22 5.70
CA PRO A 266 1.64 -2.10 4.30
C PRO A 266 1.74 -0.63 3.87
N ARG A 267 2.64 -0.33 2.93
CA ARG A 267 2.80 1.01 2.36
C ARG A 267 3.31 0.97 0.93
N ILE A 268 3.04 2.03 0.17
CA ILE A 268 3.67 2.27 -1.13
C ILE A 268 5.09 2.77 -0.92
N MET A 269 6.00 2.35 -1.80
CA MET A 269 7.38 2.83 -1.86
C MET A 269 7.89 2.89 -3.30
N TRP A 270 8.90 3.73 -3.52
CA TRP A 270 9.59 3.80 -4.80
C TRP A 270 10.86 2.93 -4.78
N ASN A 271 10.94 1.96 -5.68
CA ASN A 271 12.15 1.16 -5.88
C ASN A 271 12.95 1.73 -7.05
N ALA A 272 13.91 2.62 -6.74
CA ALA A 272 14.73 3.29 -7.75
C ALA A 272 15.54 2.32 -8.63
N ALA A 273 16.05 1.21 -8.07
CA ALA A 273 16.82 0.23 -8.82
C ALA A 273 15.98 -0.50 -9.88
N ARG A 274 14.72 -0.80 -9.55
CA ARG A 274 13.76 -1.43 -10.47
C ARG A 274 12.95 -0.42 -11.28
N ARG A 275 13.00 0.88 -10.95
CA ARG A 275 12.15 1.93 -11.52
C ARG A 275 10.65 1.61 -11.40
N LYS A 276 10.25 0.99 -10.28
CA LYS A 276 8.88 0.54 -10.02
C LYS A 276 8.29 1.17 -8.77
N VAL A 277 7.00 1.44 -8.80
CA VAL A 277 6.18 1.67 -7.61
C VAL A 277 5.85 0.29 -7.01
N CYS A 278 6.13 0.13 -5.72
CA CYS A 278 5.96 -1.15 -5.03
C CYS A 278 5.04 -0.99 -3.81
N LEU A 279 4.18 -1.97 -3.59
CA LEU A 279 3.54 -2.22 -2.31
C LEU A 279 4.47 -3.07 -1.44
N ARG A 280 4.89 -2.55 -0.29
CA ARG A 280 5.62 -3.32 0.72
C ARG A 280 4.65 -3.95 1.71
N LEU A 281 4.70 -5.27 1.81
CA LEU A 281 4.08 -6.04 2.88
C LEU A 281 5.11 -6.22 4.03
N PRO A 282 4.75 -5.86 5.27
CA PRO A 282 5.69 -5.89 6.39
C PRO A 282 6.02 -7.31 6.86
N GLU A 283 7.10 -7.44 7.62
CA GLU A 283 7.44 -8.69 8.32
C GLU A 283 6.39 -9.01 9.39
N GLN A 284 5.95 -10.26 9.43
CA GLN A 284 4.98 -10.75 10.42
C GLN A 284 5.57 -11.90 11.23
N LYS A 285 5.11 -12.05 12.47
CA LYS A 285 5.67 -13.05 13.40
C LYS A 285 5.18 -14.44 13.01
N VAL A 286 6.08 -15.41 12.97
CA VAL A 286 5.82 -16.82 12.62
C VAL A 286 6.32 -17.66 13.80
N VAL A 287 5.42 -18.16 14.65
CA VAL A 287 5.75 -18.65 16.01
C VAL A 287 5.40 -20.12 16.23
N ASN A 288 4.42 -20.65 15.50
CA ASN A 288 3.70 -21.82 15.95
C ASN A 288 4.18 -23.13 15.32
N GLN A 289 4.75 -23.15 14.10
CA GLN A 289 5.24 -24.39 13.46
C GLN A 289 6.38 -24.15 12.44
N PRO A 290 7.31 -25.11 12.24
CA PRO A 290 8.15 -25.12 11.05
C PRO A 290 7.25 -25.21 9.81
N ASN A 291 7.47 -24.31 8.85
CA ASN A 291 6.63 -24.10 7.65
C ASN A 291 5.32 -23.30 7.85
N GLU A 292 5.14 -22.63 8.99
CA GLU A 292 4.07 -21.62 9.11
C GLU A 292 4.35 -20.43 8.18
N GLU A 293 3.31 -19.98 7.48
CA GLU A 293 3.37 -18.90 6.50
C GLU A 293 2.28 -17.88 6.78
N ILE A 294 2.55 -16.64 6.40
CA ILE A 294 1.60 -15.54 6.44
C ILE A 294 0.98 -15.45 5.06
N GLN A 295 -0.35 -15.51 5.02
CA GLN A 295 -1.11 -15.45 3.78
C GLN A 295 -1.70 -14.06 3.61
N TRP A 296 -1.34 -13.43 2.50
CA TRP A 296 -1.81 -12.10 2.13
C TRP A 296 -2.75 -12.21 0.94
N ARG A 297 -3.93 -11.61 1.03
CA ARG A 297 -4.78 -11.32 -0.13
C ARG A 297 -4.59 -9.86 -0.49
N VAL A 298 -4.14 -9.60 -1.71
CA VAL A 298 -3.92 -8.24 -2.23
C VAL A 298 -4.84 -8.04 -3.43
N SER A 299 -5.80 -7.14 -3.30
CA SER A 299 -6.74 -6.76 -4.36
C SER A 299 -6.30 -5.45 -5.01
N ILE A 300 -6.04 -5.49 -6.31
CA ILE A 300 -5.72 -4.33 -7.14
C ILE A 300 -6.81 -4.26 -8.22
N ASP A 301 -7.53 -3.14 -8.28
CA ASP A 301 -8.67 -2.92 -9.21
C ASP A 301 -9.69 -4.08 -9.23
N GLY A 302 -9.99 -4.64 -8.06
CA GLY A 302 -10.96 -5.73 -7.92
C GLY A 302 -10.41 -7.14 -8.14
N THR A 303 -9.18 -7.29 -8.62
CA THR A 303 -8.55 -8.60 -8.81
C THR A 303 -7.67 -8.95 -7.61
N THR A 304 -8.05 -10.02 -6.90
CA THR A 304 -7.33 -10.46 -5.70
C THR A 304 -6.29 -11.53 -6.03
N THR A 305 -5.03 -11.26 -5.68
CA THR A 305 -3.92 -12.21 -5.75
C THR A 305 -3.50 -12.65 -4.35
N VAL A 306 -3.20 -13.94 -4.18
CA VAL A 306 -2.70 -14.49 -2.91
C VAL A 306 -1.18 -14.53 -2.90
N TYR A 307 -0.57 -13.84 -1.95
CA TYR A 307 0.86 -13.90 -1.67
C TYR A 307 1.12 -14.66 -0.36
N ARG A 308 2.31 -15.27 -0.28
CA ARG A 308 2.73 -16.02 0.91
C ARG A 308 4.14 -15.63 1.31
N THR A 309 4.31 -15.31 2.59
CA THR A 309 5.61 -14.99 3.17
C THR A 309 5.88 -15.93 4.34
N GLY A 310 7.00 -16.65 4.28
CA GLY A 310 7.50 -17.46 5.38
C GLY A 310 8.86 -16.97 5.85
N ARG A 311 9.43 -17.67 6.81
CA ARG A 311 10.79 -17.41 7.30
C ARG A 311 11.82 -17.72 6.19
N PRO A 312 12.75 -16.79 5.86
CA PRO A 312 13.79 -17.07 4.89
C PRO A 312 14.69 -18.23 5.30
N TRP A 313 15.20 -18.99 4.33
CA TRP A 313 16.18 -20.04 4.61
C TRP A 313 17.47 -19.45 5.19
N GLY A 314 17.87 -19.96 6.35
CA GLY A 314 19.05 -19.52 7.07
C GLY A 314 18.84 -18.39 8.07
N GLU A 315 17.65 -17.78 8.08
CA GLU A 315 17.26 -16.75 9.03
C GLU A 315 16.94 -17.38 10.39
N GLN A 316 17.38 -16.76 11.50
CA GLN A 316 17.10 -17.27 12.85
C GLN A 316 15.86 -16.65 13.51
N ARG A 317 15.46 -15.47 13.03
CA ARG A 317 14.38 -14.69 13.61
C ARG A 317 13.01 -15.32 13.37
N PRO A 318 12.07 -15.18 14.32
CA PRO A 318 10.70 -15.73 14.21
C PRO A 318 9.81 -14.81 13.35
N TYR A 319 10.33 -14.31 12.23
CA TYR A 319 9.62 -13.38 11.35
C TYR A 319 9.63 -13.88 9.91
N SER A 320 8.54 -13.62 9.22
CA SER A 320 8.45 -13.78 7.78
C SER A 320 9.31 -12.72 7.09
N GLN A 321 9.73 -13.00 5.87
CA GLN A 321 10.30 -11.96 5.02
C GLN A 321 9.28 -10.85 4.72
N ALA A 322 9.74 -9.60 4.64
CA ALA A 322 8.99 -8.55 3.97
C ALA A 322 8.88 -8.87 2.47
N LEU A 323 7.81 -8.41 1.83
CA LEU A 323 7.57 -8.67 0.41
C LEU A 323 7.21 -7.38 -0.32
N ASP A 324 8.03 -7.02 -1.31
CA ASP A 324 7.76 -5.91 -2.21
C ASP A 324 7.07 -6.43 -3.48
N ILE A 325 5.81 -6.05 -3.66
CA ILE A 325 4.96 -6.39 -4.81
C ILE A 325 4.97 -5.20 -5.77
N ALA A 326 5.28 -5.43 -7.04
CA ALA A 326 5.19 -4.39 -8.07
C ALA A 326 3.72 -4.04 -8.34
N VAL A 327 3.40 -2.75 -8.35
CA VAL A 327 2.11 -2.25 -8.81
C VAL A 327 2.22 -2.07 -10.32
N GLU A 328 1.63 -2.98 -11.10
CA GLU A 328 1.94 -3.07 -12.54
C GLU A 328 1.25 -2.00 -13.41
N HIS A 329 0.23 -1.31 -12.89
CA HIS A 329 -0.43 -0.16 -13.56
C HIS A 329 -0.95 0.86 -12.54
N GLN A 330 -1.25 2.06 -13.00
CA GLN A 330 -1.89 3.11 -12.19
C GLN A 330 -3.24 2.62 -11.63
N THR A 331 -3.44 2.78 -10.32
CA THR A 331 -4.67 2.44 -9.59
C THR A 331 -4.92 3.49 -8.51
N ARG A 332 -6.16 3.62 -8.02
CA ARG A 332 -6.51 4.57 -6.95
C ARG A 332 -6.11 4.06 -5.58
N GLU A 333 -6.35 2.78 -5.30
CA GLU A 333 -6.13 2.18 -3.99
C GLU A 333 -5.88 0.67 -4.09
N ILE A 334 -5.25 0.10 -3.06
CA ILE A 334 -4.98 -1.33 -2.96
C ILE A 334 -5.55 -1.85 -1.63
N ALA A 335 -6.43 -2.84 -1.71
CA ALA A 335 -6.96 -3.50 -0.52
C ALA A 335 -6.11 -4.72 -0.16
N ILE A 336 -5.77 -4.87 1.11
CA ILE A 336 -4.85 -5.89 1.62
C ILE A 336 -5.49 -6.56 2.81
N HIS A 337 -5.43 -7.88 2.86
CA HIS A 337 -5.89 -8.67 3.99
C HIS A 337 -4.84 -9.70 4.37
N ASP A 338 -4.38 -9.62 5.62
CA ASP A 338 -3.62 -10.70 6.26
C ASP A 338 -4.63 -11.71 6.81
N VAL A 339 -4.71 -12.86 6.17
CA VAL A 339 -5.64 -13.93 6.53
C VAL A 339 -5.23 -14.58 7.86
N THR A 340 -3.94 -14.55 8.20
CA THR A 340 -3.40 -15.19 9.40
C THR A 340 -3.69 -14.39 10.66
N THR A 341 -3.67 -13.06 10.57
CA THR A 341 -3.95 -12.15 11.69
C THR A 341 -5.31 -11.45 11.62
N GLU A 342 -6.09 -11.73 10.57
CA GLU A 342 -7.39 -11.12 10.25
C GLU A 342 -7.35 -9.58 10.09
N LEU A 343 -6.15 -9.02 9.86
CA LEU A 343 -5.98 -7.59 9.65
C LEU A 343 -6.29 -7.18 8.20
N ASN A 344 -6.84 -5.98 8.02
CA ASN A 344 -7.17 -5.40 6.73
C ASN A 344 -6.61 -3.98 6.59
N TRP A 345 -6.17 -3.63 5.39
CA TRP A 345 -5.70 -2.29 5.05
C TRP A 345 -6.21 -1.87 3.68
N VAL A 346 -6.47 -0.58 3.51
CA VAL A 346 -6.63 0.06 2.20
C VAL A 346 -5.51 1.07 2.07
N VAL A 347 -4.67 0.91 1.05
CA VAL A 347 -3.50 1.75 0.80
C VAL A 347 -3.80 2.65 -0.39
N PRO A 348 -3.92 3.98 -0.20
CA PRO A 348 -4.11 4.90 -1.32
C PRO A 348 -2.85 4.93 -2.19
N VAL A 349 -3.05 5.04 -3.51
CA VAL A 349 -1.98 5.08 -4.52
C VAL A 349 -2.06 6.36 -5.33
N ILE A 350 -3.06 6.53 -6.20
CA ILE A 350 -3.23 7.76 -6.98
C ILE A 350 -4.55 8.43 -6.63
N ASP A 351 -4.47 9.70 -6.24
CA ASP A 351 -5.62 10.59 -6.20
C ASP A 351 -5.88 11.17 -7.60
N SER A 352 -7.14 11.17 -8.03
CA SER A 352 -7.54 11.74 -9.32
C SER A 352 -7.39 13.26 -9.37
N GLU A 353 -7.58 13.94 -8.24
CA GLU A 353 -7.47 15.41 -8.13
C GLU A 353 -6.01 15.87 -7.93
N ASP A 354 -5.16 15.00 -7.40
CA ASP A 354 -3.72 15.22 -7.21
C ASP A 354 -2.92 14.00 -7.70
N PRO A 355 -2.72 13.86 -9.03
CA PRO A 355 -2.16 12.66 -9.65
C PRO A 355 -0.64 12.59 -9.49
N ALA A 356 -0.17 12.53 -8.24
CA ALA A 356 1.24 12.56 -7.89
C ALA A 356 1.54 11.65 -6.70
N LEU A 357 2.68 10.98 -6.78
CA LEU A 357 3.27 10.24 -5.67
C LEU A 357 4.64 10.85 -5.36
N ILE A 358 4.85 11.24 -4.11
CA ILE A 358 6.08 11.91 -3.67
C ILE A 358 6.82 10.99 -2.71
N PHE A 359 8.10 10.78 -2.99
CA PHE A 359 8.98 9.91 -2.22
C PHE A 359 10.23 10.66 -1.77
N THR A 360 10.74 10.27 -0.61
CA THR A 360 12.11 10.63 -0.20
C THR A 360 13.14 9.97 -1.12
N PRO A 361 14.41 10.41 -1.13
CA PRO A 361 15.47 9.77 -1.92
C PRO A 361 15.68 8.28 -1.58
N LYS A 362 15.33 7.86 -0.35
CA LYS A 362 15.36 6.46 0.09
C LYS A 362 14.11 5.66 -0.34
N GLY A 363 13.17 6.29 -1.05
CA GLY A 363 11.96 5.66 -1.59
C GLY A 363 10.76 5.62 -0.64
N ALA A 364 10.82 6.30 0.51
CA ALA A 364 9.71 6.33 1.47
C ALA A 364 8.61 7.31 0.99
N ASN A 365 7.35 6.90 1.04
CA ASN A 365 6.22 7.71 0.60
C ASN A 365 5.93 8.86 1.58
N VAL A 366 5.82 10.09 1.06
CA VAL A 366 5.45 11.33 1.76
C VAL A 366 4.35 12.10 1.03
N THR A 367 3.60 11.42 0.16
CA THR A 367 2.54 12.01 -0.68
C THR A 367 1.44 12.67 0.14
N ASP A 368 1.07 12.07 1.28
CA ASP A 368 0.01 12.54 2.16
C ASP A 368 0.37 13.80 2.96
N LYS A 369 1.64 14.23 2.93
CA LYS A 369 2.11 15.38 3.71
C LYS A 369 1.82 16.70 3.01
N ALA A 370 1.27 17.64 3.78
CA ALA A 370 1.09 19.02 3.36
C ALA A 370 2.41 19.83 3.41
N SER A 371 3.34 19.42 4.30
CA SER A 371 4.65 20.02 4.52
C SER A 371 5.79 19.04 4.22
N LEU A 372 6.76 19.48 3.41
CA LEU A 372 7.88 18.68 2.92
C LEU A 372 9.21 19.24 3.44
N HIS A 373 10.06 18.37 3.99
CA HIS A 373 11.30 18.76 4.69
C HIS A 373 12.55 18.04 4.15
N TYR A 374 12.59 17.79 2.84
CA TYR A 374 13.73 17.17 2.17
C TYR A 374 14.29 18.09 1.08
N PRO A 375 15.63 18.17 0.92
CA PRO A 375 16.26 18.99 -0.12
C PRO A 375 16.19 18.32 -1.50
N GLU A 376 15.93 17.01 -1.54
CA GLU A 376 15.70 16.26 -2.77
C GLU A 376 14.48 15.35 -2.61
N LEU A 377 13.65 15.28 -3.64
CA LEU A 377 12.45 14.43 -3.68
C LEU A 377 12.35 13.69 -5.01
N CYS A 378 11.75 12.51 -4.98
CA CYS A 378 11.36 11.75 -6.18
C CYS A 378 9.86 11.86 -6.36
N VAL A 379 9.42 12.48 -7.46
CA VAL A 379 8.01 12.70 -7.78
C VAL A 379 7.62 11.82 -8.96
N VAL A 380 6.73 10.86 -8.72
CA VAL A 380 6.08 10.07 -9.76
C VAL A 380 4.81 10.78 -10.19
N CYS A 381 4.75 11.18 -11.45
CA CYS A 381 3.65 11.95 -12.03
C CYS A 381 3.44 11.60 -13.51
N PRO A 382 2.30 11.99 -14.10
CA PRO A 382 2.09 11.96 -15.54
C PRO A 382 3.22 12.65 -16.32
N ASN A 383 3.53 12.14 -17.51
CA ASN A 383 4.56 12.73 -18.37
C ASN A 383 4.14 14.07 -19.02
N ASP A 384 2.85 14.42 -18.97
CA ASP A 384 2.29 15.69 -19.42
C ASP A 384 2.19 16.74 -18.30
N ALA A 385 2.60 16.40 -17.07
CA ALA A 385 2.62 17.30 -15.93
C ALA A 385 3.95 18.05 -15.78
N GLN A 386 3.90 19.24 -15.19
CA GLN A 386 5.05 20.07 -14.82
C GLN A 386 5.16 20.17 -13.30
N VAL A 387 6.39 20.09 -12.77
CA VAL A 387 6.63 20.29 -11.33
C VAL A 387 7.03 21.74 -11.10
N VAL A 388 6.18 22.49 -10.41
CA VAL A 388 6.31 23.94 -10.26
C VAL A 388 6.29 24.36 -8.79
N ASP A 389 7.07 25.39 -8.48
CA ASP A 389 6.94 26.19 -7.27
C ASP A 389 5.99 27.36 -7.59
N VAL A 390 4.71 27.19 -7.24
CA VAL A 390 3.68 28.21 -7.47
C VAL A 390 3.89 29.46 -6.64
N VAL A 391 4.52 29.33 -5.47
CA VAL A 391 4.84 30.47 -4.62
C VAL A 391 5.91 31.33 -5.27
N THR A 392 6.97 30.78 -5.86
CA THR A 392 7.98 31.59 -6.57
C THR A 392 7.64 31.84 -8.05
N GLY A 393 6.66 31.11 -8.60
CA GLY A 393 6.26 31.17 -10.01
C GLY A 393 7.28 30.57 -10.96
N ARG A 394 8.06 29.58 -10.51
CA ARG A 394 9.18 28.96 -11.27
C ARG A 394 9.04 27.44 -11.30
N ASP A 395 9.57 26.83 -12.34
CA ASP A 395 9.71 25.37 -12.41
C ASP A 395 10.76 24.89 -11.39
N LEU A 396 10.51 23.75 -10.75
CA LEU A 396 11.50 23.13 -9.87
C LEU A 396 12.65 22.53 -10.69
N PRO A 397 13.93 22.68 -10.27
CA PRO A 397 15.05 22.07 -10.96
C PRO A 397 14.96 20.54 -10.95
N ILE A 398 14.99 19.94 -12.14
CA ILE A 398 14.98 18.48 -12.32
C ILE A 398 16.43 17.98 -12.37
N ILE A 399 16.77 17.09 -11.44
CA ILE A 399 18.07 16.42 -11.33
C ILE A 399 18.14 15.21 -12.27
N ASP A 400 17.08 14.40 -12.31
CA ASP A 400 17.00 13.17 -13.11
C ASP A 400 15.54 12.86 -13.51
N THR A 401 15.35 12.11 -14.59
CA THR A 401 14.03 11.67 -15.05
C THR A 401 14.11 10.24 -15.57
N VAL A 402 13.25 9.38 -15.05
CA VAL A 402 13.15 7.97 -15.46
C VAL A 402 11.70 7.59 -15.73
N ALA A 403 11.47 6.78 -16.78
CA ALA A 403 10.16 6.17 -16.99
C ALA A 403 9.83 5.19 -15.85
N VAL A 404 8.57 5.16 -15.43
CA VAL A 404 8.09 4.18 -14.45
C VAL A 404 7.81 2.87 -15.17
N GLU A 405 8.51 1.80 -14.78
CA GLU A 405 8.33 0.50 -15.40
C GLU A 405 6.96 -0.09 -15.05
N GLY A 406 6.14 -0.35 -16.07
CA GLY A 406 4.77 -0.85 -15.95
C GLY A 406 3.69 0.22 -16.15
N TRP A 407 3.98 1.50 -15.88
CA TRP A 407 2.98 2.57 -15.94
C TRP A 407 3.10 3.38 -17.22
N ASP A 408 2.11 3.27 -18.11
CA ASP A 408 2.10 3.96 -19.39
C ASP A 408 1.90 5.48 -19.23
N LYS A 409 2.76 6.28 -19.87
CA LYS A 409 2.74 7.76 -19.83
C LYS A 409 3.01 8.35 -18.43
N TRP A 410 3.66 7.59 -17.54
CA TRP A 410 4.14 8.08 -16.23
C TRP A 410 5.67 8.16 -16.17
N GLN A 411 6.16 9.09 -15.36
CA GLN A 411 7.59 9.30 -15.13
C GLN A 411 7.86 9.57 -13.65
N CYS A 412 9.07 9.22 -13.20
CA CYS A 412 9.61 9.68 -11.93
C CYS A 412 10.64 10.77 -12.21
N VAL A 413 10.40 11.98 -11.71
CA VAL A 413 11.34 13.10 -11.75
C VAL A 413 11.98 13.28 -10.38
N ARG A 414 13.31 13.33 -10.32
CA ARG A 414 14.02 13.69 -9.10
C ARG A 414 14.24 15.20 -9.10
N VAL A 415 13.70 15.89 -8.12
CA VAL A 415 13.68 17.36 -8.04
C VAL A 415 14.52 17.86 -6.87
N ASP A 416 15.17 19.01 -7.09
CA ASP A 416 15.84 19.78 -6.04
C ASP A 416 14.82 20.74 -5.40
N THR A 417 14.66 20.62 -4.09
CA THR A 417 13.76 21.42 -3.26
C THR A 417 14.48 22.30 -2.25
N SER A 418 15.82 22.38 -2.28
CA SER A 418 16.62 23.14 -1.31
C SER A 418 16.23 24.61 -1.19
N ASP A 419 15.90 25.26 -2.32
CA ASP A 419 15.49 26.68 -2.39
C ASP A 419 13.99 26.86 -2.68
N ALA A 420 13.21 25.79 -2.66
CA ALA A 420 11.79 25.84 -3.02
C ALA A 420 10.92 26.37 -1.87
N ALA A 421 9.83 27.05 -2.21
CA ALA A 421 8.80 27.42 -1.23
C ALA A 421 7.56 26.52 -1.31
N SER A 422 7.30 25.92 -2.48
CA SER A 422 6.17 25.04 -2.70
C SER A 422 6.47 24.00 -3.76
N LEU A 423 5.66 22.94 -3.76
CA LEU A 423 5.65 21.91 -4.79
C LEU A 423 4.19 21.68 -5.21
N LYS A 424 3.93 21.90 -6.51
CA LYS A 424 2.67 21.58 -7.19
C LYS A 424 2.97 20.84 -8.49
N ILE A 425 2.11 19.90 -8.85
CA ILE A 425 2.17 19.14 -10.11
C ILE A 425 1.18 19.74 -11.10
N ASP A 426 1.57 20.78 -11.82
CA ASP A 426 0.69 21.50 -12.74
C ASP A 426 0.38 20.69 -14.00
N ARG A 427 -0.90 20.51 -14.30
CA ARG A 427 -1.37 19.81 -15.50
C ARG A 427 -2.49 20.61 -16.18
N GLU A 428 -2.37 20.81 -17.49
CA GLU A 428 -3.32 21.61 -18.25
C GLU A 428 -4.72 20.95 -18.27
N GLY A 429 -5.75 21.66 -17.83
CA GLY A 429 -7.13 21.15 -17.77
C GLY A 429 -7.46 20.26 -16.56
N ALA A 430 -6.51 20.03 -15.65
CA ALA A 430 -6.77 19.40 -14.35
C ALA A 430 -7.47 20.37 -13.38
N GLY A 431 -8.18 19.82 -12.39
CA GLY A 431 -8.83 20.58 -11.32
C GLY A 431 -7.85 21.32 -10.41
N GLU A 432 -8.33 21.78 -9.26
CA GLU A 432 -7.46 22.42 -8.28
C GLU A 432 -6.59 21.37 -7.57
N GLN A 433 -5.32 21.30 -7.97
CA GLN A 433 -4.36 20.34 -7.42
C GLN A 433 -3.78 20.80 -6.08
N ASN A 434 -3.43 19.84 -5.24
CA ASN A 434 -2.83 20.13 -3.94
C ASN A 434 -1.49 20.84 -4.07
N VAL A 435 -1.36 21.95 -3.35
CA VAL A 435 -0.10 22.64 -3.18
C VAL A 435 0.49 22.24 -1.82
N ARG A 436 1.69 21.68 -1.86
CA ARG A 436 2.48 21.35 -0.67
C ARG A 436 3.47 22.47 -0.40
N CYS A 437 3.69 22.82 0.87
CA CYS A 437 4.81 23.70 1.18
C CYS A 437 6.11 22.89 1.22
N VAL A 438 7.20 23.55 0.83
CA VAL A 438 8.54 23.08 1.14
C VAL A 438 9.01 23.94 2.31
N ASP A 439 9.18 23.31 3.46
CA ASP A 439 9.60 23.98 4.67
C ASP A 439 11.08 24.35 4.57
N ALA A 440 11.46 25.52 5.09
CA ALA A 440 12.87 25.91 5.16
C ALA A 440 13.66 25.05 6.17
N ARG A 441 12.97 24.52 7.19
CA ARG A 441 13.50 23.57 8.17
C ARG A 441 13.59 22.19 7.54
N GLN A 442 14.75 21.92 6.96
CA GLN A 442 15.08 20.61 6.42
C GLN A 442 15.34 19.62 7.58
N ARG A 443 15.09 18.33 7.35
CA ARG A 443 15.30 17.29 8.38
C ARG A 443 16.77 16.93 8.54
N VAL A 444 17.14 16.54 9.77
CA VAL A 444 18.42 15.86 10.04
C VAL A 444 18.43 14.50 9.33
N ILE A 445 19.53 14.18 8.67
CA ILE A 445 19.66 12.94 7.89
C ILE A 445 20.78 12.09 8.49
N PHE A 446 20.44 10.84 8.82
CA PHE A 446 21.43 9.79 9.10
C PHE A 446 21.99 9.21 7.80
N ARG A 447 23.31 9.27 7.65
CA ARG A 447 24.06 8.71 6.53
C ARG A 447 25.05 7.65 7.02
N ASP A 448 25.01 6.50 6.37
CA ASP A 448 26.05 5.49 6.53
C ASP A 448 27.33 5.98 5.81
N PRO A 449 28.48 6.04 6.49
CA PRO A 449 29.74 6.52 5.89
C PRO A 449 30.30 5.54 4.85
N SER A 450 30.01 4.25 5.03
CA SER A 450 30.53 3.15 4.22
C SER A 450 29.48 2.04 4.05
N PRO A 451 29.60 1.22 2.97
CA PRO A 451 28.75 0.06 2.80
C PRO A 451 28.92 -0.93 3.95
N ALA A 452 27.81 -1.54 4.38
CA ALA A 452 27.84 -2.59 5.40
C ALA A 452 28.73 -3.79 5.00
N ALA A 453 29.29 -4.46 6.01
CA ALA A 453 30.07 -5.68 5.86
C ALA A 453 29.27 -6.74 5.09
N ALA A 454 29.82 -7.18 3.96
CA ALA A 454 29.11 -8.07 3.06
C ALA A 454 28.80 -9.41 3.74
N CYS A 455 27.54 -9.86 3.63
CA CYS A 455 27.08 -11.17 4.10
C CYS A 455 27.18 -11.39 5.62
N VAL A 456 27.46 -10.34 6.40
CA VAL A 456 27.46 -10.35 7.86
C VAL A 456 26.32 -9.50 8.35
N ARG A 457 25.50 -10.07 9.23
CA ARG A 457 24.42 -9.38 9.93
C ARG A 457 24.52 -9.69 11.40
N THR A 458 23.90 -8.86 12.22
CA THR A 458 23.70 -9.23 13.62
C THR A 458 22.63 -10.32 13.75
N THR A 459 22.52 -10.95 14.92
CA THR A 459 21.46 -11.94 15.16
C THR A 459 20.06 -11.31 15.18
N SER A 460 19.93 -10.00 15.41
CA SER A 460 18.69 -9.23 15.23
C SER A 460 18.43 -8.84 13.76
N GLY A 461 19.40 -9.07 12.88
CA GLY A 461 19.29 -8.92 11.43
C GLY A 461 19.75 -7.58 10.87
N LEU A 462 20.30 -6.70 11.71
CA LEU A 462 20.84 -5.41 11.27
C LEU A 462 22.10 -5.60 10.41
N PRO A 463 22.29 -4.78 9.36
CA PRO A 463 23.57 -4.70 8.65
C PRO A 463 24.65 -4.15 9.58
N VAL A 464 25.86 -4.70 9.49
CA VAL A 464 26.99 -4.29 10.35
C VAL A 464 27.88 -3.32 9.59
N HIS A 465 28.11 -2.14 10.13
CA HIS A 465 29.00 -1.13 9.56
C HIS A 465 30.35 -1.11 10.29
N SER A 466 31.40 -0.65 9.60
CA SER A 466 32.77 -0.57 10.12
C SER A 466 33.17 0.83 10.60
N GLU A 467 32.38 1.84 10.25
CA GLU A 467 32.65 3.26 10.48
C GLU A 467 31.41 3.91 11.12
N SER A 468 31.63 5.03 11.80
CA SER A 468 30.62 5.76 12.58
C SER A 468 29.48 6.28 11.74
N LEU A 469 28.24 6.12 12.21
CA LEU A 469 27.08 6.76 11.59
C LEU A 469 27.25 8.29 11.60
N LEU A 470 26.90 8.93 10.49
CA LEU A 470 26.97 10.39 10.35
C LEU A 470 25.59 11.01 10.49
N ALA A 471 25.50 12.11 11.24
CA ALA A 471 24.34 12.99 11.27
C ALA A 471 24.64 14.27 10.50
N GLU A 472 23.85 14.53 9.45
CA GLU A 472 23.93 15.74 8.65
C GLU A 472 22.79 16.69 9.04
N PHE A 473 23.18 17.86 9.53
CA PHE A 473 22.30 18.95 9.91
C PHE A 473 22.27 20.01 8.81
N PRO A 474 21.07 20.41 8.35
CA PRO A 474 20.93 21.55 7.47
C PRO A 474 21.16 22.88 8.21
N PRO A 475 21.30 24.00 7.48
CA PRO A 475 21.37 25.33 8.08
C PRO A 475 20.14 25.62 8.97
N THR A 476 20.35 26.29 10.10
CA THR A 476 19.28 26.67 11.01
C THR A 476 18.49 27.86 10.43
N VAL A 477 17.16 27.82 10.55
CA VAL A 477 16.30 28.88 9.98
C VAL A 477 16.42 30.19 10.76
N SER A 478 16.72 30.12 12.06
CA SER A 478 16.94 31.31 12.92
C SER A 478 18.26 32.03 12.60
N GLY A 479 19.18 31.38 11.88
CA GLY A 479 20.55 31.87 11.68
C GLY A 479 21.38 31.91 12.98
N GLN A 480 20.93 31.22 14.03
CA GLN A 480 21.63 31.05 15.30
C GLN A 480 22.06 29.60 15.47
N ALA A 481 23.06 29.36 16.33
CA ALA A 481 23.38 28.00 16.74
C ALA A 481 22.21 27.38 17.53
N GLU A 482 21.97 26.09 17.35
CA GLU A 482 20.95 25.34 18.08
C GLU A 482 21.61 24.21 18.89
N THR A 483 21.10 23.96 20.10
CA THR A 483 21.54 22.84 20.93
C THR A 483 20.63 21.64 20.69
N TRP A 484 21.22 20.58 20.18
CA TRP A 484 20.59 19.26 20.02
C TRP A 484 21.08 18.32 21.13
N TYR A 485 20.35 17.25 21.37
CA TYR A 485 20.74 16.23 22.36
C TYR A 485 20.89 14.88 21.67
N LEU A 486 22.06 14.29 21.79
CA LEU A 486 22.36 12.94 21.32
C LEU A 486 22.26 11.98 22.51
N THR A 487 21.37 10.99 22.41
CA THR A 487 21.31 9.87 23.35
C THR A 487 21.50 8.56 22.60
N ILE A 488 22.30 7.64 23.18
CA ILE A 488 22.59 6.33 22.61
C ILE A 488 22.27 5.26 23.63
N SER A 489 21.43 4.29 23.24
CA SER A 489 21.16 3.08 24.02
C SER A 489 21.52 1.83 23.22
N ALA A 490 21.77 0.74 23.93
CA ALA A 490 21.91 -0.58 23.32
C ALA A 490 20.57 -1.03 22.76
N PHE A 491 20.54 -1.63 21.58
CA PHE A 491 19.30 -2.18 21.04
C PHE A 491 18.96 -3.50 21.74
N ALA A 492 17.91 -3.49 22.57
CA ALA A 492 17.44 -4.70 23.27
C ALA A 492 16.47 -5.54 22.43
N GLY A 493 15.86 -4.95 21.40
CA GLY A 493 14.84 -5.60 20.57
C GLY A 493 13.65 -4.69 20.33
N ILE A 494 12.69 -5.21 19.57
CA ILE A 494 11.45 -4.48 19.25
C ILE A 494 10.57 -4.43 20.49
N GLY A 495 10.17 -3.23 20.90
CA GLY A 495 9.34 -3.01 22.08
C GLY A 495 10.04 -3.24 23.42
N GLU A 496 11.35 -3.49 23.43
CA GLU A 496 12.17 -3.65 24.63
C GLU A 496 13.12 -2.47 24.79
N GLU A 497 13.26 -1.99 26.02
CA GLU A 497 14.12 -0.85 26.34
C GLU A 497 15.58 -1.29 26.49
N GLY A 498 16.46 -0.50 25.87
CA GLY A 498 17.89 -0.68 25.89
C GLY A 498 18.56 -0.20 27.16
N MET A 499 19.72 -0.78 27.49
CA MET A 499 20.62 -0.15 28.47
C MET A 499 21.20 1.13 27.85
N GLU A 500 21.18 2.24 28.59
CA GLU A 500 21.87 3.46 28.18
C GLU A 500 23.38 3.21 28.03
N VAL A 501 23.93 3.59 26.87
CA VAL A 501 25.35 3.45 26.55
C VAL A 501 26.08 4.78 26.75
N ALA A 502 25.46 5.87 26.30
CA ALA A 502 25.93 7.22 26.51
C ALA A 502 24.77 8.10 27.01
N PRO A 503 24.99 8.90 28.07
CA PRO A 503 23.99 9.83 28.56
C PRO A 503 23.70 10.90 27.50
N ALA A 504 22.62 11.67 27.68
CA ALA A 504 22.28 12.75 26.77
C ALA A 504 23.40 13.80 26.67
N GLU A 505 24.06 13.85 25.51
CA GLU A 505 25.14 14.79 25.21
C GLU A 505 24.61 16.00 24.43
N PRO A 506 24.84 17.23 24.90
CA PRO A 506 24.46 18.43 24.16
C PRO A 506 25.41 18.64 22.97
N LEU A 507 24.83 18.71 21.77
CA LEU A 507 25.49 18.98 20.50
C LEU A 507 25.16 20.40 20.05
N GLU A 508 26.16 21.29 20.04
CA GLU A 508 26.01 22.65 19.51
C GLU A 508 26.14 22.62 17.97
N VAL A 509 25.02 22.82 17.28
CA VAL A 509 24.95 22.85 15.82
C VAL A 509 25.11 24.31 15.35
N PRO A 510 26.13 24.64 14.55
CA PRO A 510 26.31 25.97 13.98
C PRO A 510 25.15 26.39 13.07
N ALA A 511 24.99 27.70 12.87
CA ALA A 511 23.90 28.25 12.05
C ALA A 511 23.93 27.76 10.59
N GLU A 512 25.13 27.49 10.04
CA GLU A 512 25.32 26.95 8.70
C GLU A 512 25.03 25.44 8.57
N GLY A 513 24.72 24.75 9.68
CA GLY A 513 24.59 23.30 9.73
C GLY A 513 25.95 22.59 9.83
N GLY A 514 25.97 21.28 9.58
CA GLY A 514 27.21 20.50 9.68
C GLY A 514 27.02 18.98 9.61
N VAL A 515 28.14 18.25 9.56
CA VAL A 515 28.16 16.78 9.63
C VAL A 515 28.91 16.36 10.89
N PHE A 516 28.31 15.46 11.67
CA PHE A 516 28.84 15.01 12.95
C PHE A 516 28.88 13.49 13.02
N ASP A 517 29.96 12.94 13.57
CA ASP A 517 30.06 11.52 13.92
C ASP A 517 29.21 11.24 15.16
N ILE A 518 28.34 10.23 15.09
CA ILE A 518 27.53 9.80 16.24
C ILE A 518 28.39 9.03 17.26
N PHE A 519 29.25 8.16 16.77
CA PHE A 519 30.24 7.44 17.57
C PHE A 519 31.61 8.06 17.31
N ASP A 520 32.10 8.88 18.23
CA ASP A 520 33.43 9.48 18.09
C ASP A 520 34.52 8.37 18.13
N PRO A 521 35.27 8.16 17.03
CA PRO A 521 36.33 7.14 16.99
C PRO A 521 37.52 7.51 17.88
N SER A 522 37.65 8.76 18.31
CA SER A 522 38.73 9.22 19.18
C SER A 522 38.39 9.23 20.67
N ALA A 523 37.11 9.07 21.04
CA ALA A 523 36.64 9.13 22.42
C ALA A 523 37.21 7.99 23.30
N TRP A 524 37.43 6.80 22.72
CA TRP A 524 37.84 5.59 23.45
C TRP A 524 38.99 4.85 22.76
N GLU A 525 39.87 4.21 23.54
CA GLU A 525 40.94 3.34 23.01
C GLU A 525 40.42 1.99 22.49
N SER A 526 39.29 1.52 23.05
CA SER A 526 38.58 0.31 22.62
C SER A 526 37.61 0.59 21.45
N PRO A 527 37.39 -0.38 20.54
CA PRO A 527 36.48 -0.18 19.41
C PRO A 527 35.02 -0.19 19.85
N TRP A 528 34.18 0.62 19.21
CA TRP A 528 32.72 0.52 19.37
C TRP A 528 32.21 -0.81 18.79
N VAL A 529 31.56 -1.64 19.62
CA VAL A 529 31.03 -2.95 19.24
C VAL A 529 29.64 -3.14 19.85
N GLY A 530 28.59 -3.09 19.02
CA GLY A 530 27.22 -3.29 19.51
C GLY A 530 26.13 -3.05 18.48
N GLU A 531 24.90 -3.29 18.92
CA GLU A 531 23.68 -2.77 18.28
C GLU A 531 23.20 -1.57 19.09
N TYR A 532 22.86 -0.49 18.40
CA TYR A 532 22.53 0.77 19.03
C TYR A 532 21.20 1.30 18.48
N LEU A 533 20.43 1.88 19.38
CA LEU A 533 19.32 2.77 19.05
C LEU A 533 19.75 4.19 19.40
N ILE A 534 19.72 5.06 18.41
CA ILE A 534 20.21 6.43 18.51
C ILE A 534 19.01 7.37 18.47
N ARG A 535 19.00 8.38 19.33
CA ARG A 535 18.04 9.49 19.30
C ARG A 535 18.80 10.81 19.17
N LEU A 536 18.45 11.58 18.16
CA LEU A 536 18.75 13.01 18.07
C LEU A 536 17.48 13.78 18.41
N ARG A 537 17.51 14.49 19.54
CA ARG A 537 16.41 15.34 20.00
C ARG A 537 16.74 16.80 19.72
N GLY A 538 15.87 17.45 18.97
CA GLY A 538 15.92 18.89 18.72
C GLY A 538 15.34 19.70 19.88
N PRO A 539 15.56 21.03 19.86
CA PRO A 539 15.14 21.91 20.93
C PRO A 539 13.60 22.00 21.07
N ARG A 540 12.82 21.70 20.03
CA ARG A 540 11.34 21.74 20.02
C ARG A 540 10.72 20.34 20.15
N ASN A 541 11.47 19.40 20.72
CA ASN A 541 11.14 17.98 20.82
C ASN A 541 11.03 17.26 19.45
N GLU A 542 11.71 17.77 18.41
CA GLU A 542 11.92 16.99 17.19
C GLU A 542 12.71 15.72 17.54
N SER A 543 12.20 14.54 17.22
CA SER A 543 12.85 13.27 17.55
C SER A 543 13.21 12.53 16.27
N PHE A 544 14.50 12.30 16.05
CA PHE A 544 15.01 11.49 14.95
C PHE A 544 15.71 10.26 15.50
N ARG A 545 15.27 9.08 15.05
CA ARG A 545 15.82 7.81 15.51
C ARG A 545 16.47 7.01 14.41
N HIS A 546 17.49 6.26 14.78
CA HIS A 546 18.16 5.35 13.88
C HIS A 546 18.60 4.08 14.61
N GLU A 547 18.37 2.93 13.98
CA GLU A 547 18.87 1.63 14.41
C GLU A 547 20.12 1.32 13.59
N CYS A 548 21.25 1.04 14.23
CA CYS A 548 22.47 0.63 13.54
C CYS A 548 23.24 -0.42 14.33
N ALA A 549 23.99 -1.26 13.62
CA ALA A 549 24.99 -2.13 14.22
C ALA A 549 26.39 -1.71 13.76
N LEU A 550 27.29 -1.54 14.71
CA LEU A 550 28.65 -1.05 14.48
C LEU A 550 29.67 -2.01 15.08
N VAL A 551 30.69 -2.32 14.29
CA VAL A 551 31.94 -2.90 14.75
C VAL A 551 33.07 -2.06 14.17
N GLU A 552 33.58 -1.12 14.97
CA GLU A 552 34.58 -0.16 14.52
C GLU A 552 35.82 -0.86 13.95
N GLY A 553 36.21 -0.49 12.73
CA GLY A 553 37.36 -1.05 12.04
C GLY A 553 37.17 -2.51 11.57
N LEU A 554 35.94 -3.01 11.48
CA LEU A 554 35.67 -4.35 10.95
C LEU A 554 36.03 -4.46 9.46
N HIS A 555 36.90 -5.42 9.15
CA HIS A 555 37.20 -5.82 7.78
C HIS A 555 36.84 -7.29 7.59
N THR A 556 36.07 -7.57 6.55
CA THR A 556 35.59 -8.92 6.23
C THR A 556 35.98 -9.33 4.82
N ASP A 557 36.44 -10.57 4.67
CA ASP A 557 36.74 -11.17 3.38
C ASP A 557 36.16 -12.59 3.32
N SER A 558 35.33 -12.84 2.31
CA SER A 558 34.57 -14.08 2.15
C SER A 558 35.29 -14.99 1.16
N GLU A 559 35.68 -16.18 1.61
CA GLU A 559 36.30 -17.20 0.76
C GLU A 559 35.33 -18.36 0.54
N VAL A 560 34.96 -18.61 -0.72
CA VAL A 560 34.14 -19.77 -1.11
C VAL A 560 35.04 -20.83 -1.72
N ALA A 561 34.91 -22.08 -1.27
CA ALA A 561 35.68 -23.19 -1.83
C ALA A 561 35.07 -23.68 -3.16
N GLY A 562 35.87 -24.36 -3.99
CA GLY A 562 35.37 -25.12 -5.14
C GLY A 562 35.47 -24.39 -6.48
N GLY A 563 34.47 -24.61 -7.35
CA GLY A 563 34.51 -24.18 -8.76
C GLY A 563 34.21 -22.70 -8.99
N SER A 564 33.49 -22.07 -8.06
CA SER A 564 33.15 -20.63 -8.03
C SER A 564 33.73 -20.07 -6.74
N LEU A 565 34.43 -18.94 -6.83
CA LEU A 565 34.95 -18.25 -5.64
C LEU A 565 34.07 -17.07 -5.21
N THR A 566 33.10 -16.69 -6.04
CA THR A 566 32.22 -15.54 -5.76
C THR A 566 31.02 -15.90 -4.87
N PHE A 567 30.43 -17.09 -5.06
CA PHE A 567 29.27 -17.57 -4.29
C PHE A 567 29.19 -19.09 -4.31
N ARG A 568 28.48 -19.64 -3.32
CA ARG A 568 28.32 -21.08 -3.10
C ARG A 568 27.50 -21.71 -4.22
N ILE A 569 28.02 -22.79 -4.79
CA ILE A 569 27.37 -23.60 -5.82
C ILE A 569 27.16 -25.04 -5.32
N PRO A 570 26.19 -25.79 -5.87
CA PRO A 570 26.05 -27.22 -5.60
C PRO A 570 27.34 -28.01 -5.87
N ALA A 571 27.72 -28.86 -4.92
CA ALA A 571 28.92 -29.70 -4.93
C ALA A 571 28.64 -31.08 -4.29
N GLN A 572 29.65 -31.93 -4.17
CA GLN A 572 29.51 -33.23 -3.52
C GLN A 572 29.21 -33.04 -2.02
N GLY A 573 28.06 -33.52 -1.56
CA GLY A 573 27.66 -33.43 -0.15
C GLY A 573 26.89 -32.16 0.24
N GLY A 574 26.53 -31.28 -0.71
CA GLY A 574 25.70 -30.11 -0.47
C GLY A 574 26.15 -28.89 -1.27
N LEU A 575 26.17 -27.71 -0.65
CA LEU A 575 26.76 -26.52 -1.24
C LEU A 575 28.27 -26.47 -0.99
N SER A 576 28.98 -25.73 -1.83
CA SER A 576 30.40 -25.44 -1.60
C SER A 576 30.59 -24.76 -0.23
N PRO A 577 31.51 -25.23 0.64
CA PRO A 577 31.79 -24.59 1.92
C PRO A 577 32.30 -23.15 1.74
N ALA A 578 32.11 -22.33 2.77
CA ALA A 578 32.62 -20.96 2.79
C ALA A 578 33.24 -20.60 4.14
N THR A 579 34.26 -19.77 4.12
CA THR A 579 34.96 -19.27 5.31
C THR A 579 34.93 -17.75 5.29
N LEU A 580 34.74 -17.13 6.45
CA LEU A 580 34.84 -15.68 6.63
C LEU A 580 36.16 -15.37 7.33
N ARG A 581 36.99 -14.55 6.71
CA ARG A 581 38.17 -13.95 7.34
C ARG A 581 37.79 -12.60 7.91
N ILE A 582 38.20 -12.36 9.15
CA ILE A 582 37.89 -11.16 9.89
C ILE A 582 39.20 -10.56 10.39
N SER A 583 39.39 -9.27 10.17
CA SER A 583 40.48 -8.48 10.74
C SER A 583 39.95 -7.17 11.31
N HIS A 584 40.66 -6.62 12.29
CA HIS A 584 40.35 -5.34 12.92
C HIS A 584 41.24 -4.22 12.36
N GLY A 585 40.79 -2.97 12.55
CA GLY A 585 41.54 -1.76 12.23
C GLY A 585 42.58 -1.44 13.31
N GLU A 586 42.75 -0.16 13.63
CA GLU A 586 43.72 0.29 14.64
C GLU A 586 43.40 -0.22 16.04
N LYS A 587 42.10 -0.28 16.39
CA LYS A 587 41.62 -0.75 17.69
C LYS A 587 41.35 -2.26 17.67
N PRO A 588 41.91 -3.06 18.61
CA PRO A 588 41.80 -4.51 18.58
C PRO A 588 40.45 -5.02 19.12
N PHE A 589 39.93 -6.08 18.50
CA PHE A 589 38.84 -6.92 19.03
C PHE A 589 39.13 -8.40 18.78
N ALA A 590 38.48 -9.29 19.52
CA ALA A 590 38.58 -10.74 19.37
C ALA A 590 37.34 -11.33 18.67
N VAL A 591 37.52 -12.45 17.99
CA VAL A 591 36.47 -13.18 17.26
C VAL A 591 36.30 -14.57 17.88
N VAL A 592 35.07 -14.93 18.22
CA VAL A 592 34.73 -16.21 18.86
C VAL A 592 33.59 -16.91 18.09
N PRO A 593 33.81 -18.10 17.49
CA PRO A 593 35.09 -18.80 17.37
C PRO A 593 36.05 -18.08 16.40
N SER A 594 37.36 -18.29 16.56
CA SER A 594 38.39 -17.66 15.71
C SER A 594 38.35 -18.08 14.24
N ARG A 595 37.62 -19.16 13.92
CA ARG A 595 37.42 -19.67 12.57
C ARG A 595 35.92 -19.71 12.28
N VAL A 596 35.46 -18.85 11.39
CA VAL A 596 34.06 -18.72 11.00
C VAL A 596 33.85 -19.47 9.69
N GLU A 597 33.29 -20.69 9.78
CA GLU A 597 33.10 -21.57 8.62
C GLU A 597 31.66 -22.05 8.49
N VAL A 598 31.17 -22.07 7.25
CA VAL A 598 29.84 -22.56 6.89
C VAL A 598 29.99 -23.88 6.15
N ALA A 599 29.48 -24.94 6.76
CA ALA A 599 29.45 -26.29 6.21
C ALA A 599 28.53 -26.40 4.99
N ALA A 600 28.68 -27.48 4.21
CA ALA A 600 27.97 -27.69 2.95
C ALA A 600 26.44 -27.74 3.08
N ASP A 601 25.94 -28.22 4.22
CA ASP A 601 24.54 -28.36 4.58
C ASP A 601 23.98 -27.19 5.42
N ALA A 602 24.86 -26.32 5.92
CA ALA A 602 24.48 -25.16 6.72
C ALA A 602 24.24 -23.91 5.86
N ALA A 603 23.25 -23.10 6.26
CA ALA A 603 22.94 -21.82 5.61
C ALA A 603 23.94 -20.71 5.96
N GLY A 604 24.36 -20.70 7.22
CA GLY A 604 25.27 -19.72 7.80
C GLY A 604 25.77 -20.23 9.14
N VAL A 605 26.62 -19.43 9.78
CA VAL A 605 27.20 -19.75 11.08
C VAL A 605 27.17 -18.51 11.96
N ASP A 606 26.90 -18.73 13.25
CA ASP A 606 26.95 -17.68 14.26
C ASP A 606 28.36 -17.57 14.84
N PHE A 607 28.79 -16.34 15.09
CA PHE A 607 30.03 -15.99 15.76
C PHE A 607 29.80 -14.73 16.59
N ALA A 608 30.75 -14.35 17.43
CA ALA A 608 30.68 -13.13 18.20
C ALA A 608 31.98 -12.34 18.07
N ILE A 609 31.87 -11.03 18.12
CA ILE A 609 32.99 -10.13 18.32
C ILE A 609 32.97 -9.67 19.77
N THR A 610 34.14 -9.71 20.42
CA THR A 610 34.30 -9.35 21.83
C THR A 610 35.45 -8.37 22.03
N THR A 611 35.27 -7.38 22.89
CA THR A 611 36.32 -6.40 23.28
C THR A 611 36.96 -6.78 24.62
N GLU A 612 38.10 -6.18 24.98
CA GLU A 612 38.71 -6.38 26.31
C GLU A 612 37.86 -5.77 27.44
N GLU A 613 37.07 -4.74 27.13
CA GLU A 613 36.12 -4.09 28.05
C GLU A 613 34.88 -4.95 28.34
N GLY A 614 34.69 -6.04 27.59
CA GLY A 614 33.63 -7.02 27.81
C GLY A 614 32.41 -6.84 26.91
N ASP A 615 32.44 -5.93 25.94
CA ASP A 615 31.38 -5.83 24.92
C ASP A 615 31.35 -7.11 24.10
N GLN A 616 30.15 -7.56 23.75
CA GLN A 616 29.96 -8.74 22.94
C GLN A 616 28.81 -8.52 21.95
N LEU A 617 29.10 -8.62 20.66
CA LEU A 617 28.10 -8.55 19.60
C LEU A 617 27.99 -9.91 18.89
N PRO A 618 26.87 -10.63 19.04
CA PRO A 618 26.58 -11.84 18.27
C PRO A 618 26.23 -11.49 16.82
N LEU A 619 26.95 -12.12 15.90
CA LEU A 619 26.87 -11.93 14.45
C LEU A 619 26.60 -13.26 13.76
N ARG A 620 26.04 -13.17 12.56
CA ARG A 620 25.77 -14.31 11.69
C ARG A 620 26.34 -14.05 10.31
N TYR A 621 27.18 -14.97 9.86
CA TYR A 621 27.70 -14.98 8.50
C TYR A 621 26.84 -15.89 7.62
N THR A 622 26.22 -15.31 6.59
CA THR A 622 25.40 -16.04 5.61
C THR A 622 25.98 -15.83 4.20
N PRO A 623 26.89 -16.71 3.74
CA PRO A 623 27.54 -16.57 2.45
C PRO A 623 26.53 -16.59 1.29
N PRO A 624 26.81 -15.85 0.21
CA PRO A 624 25.92 -15.83 -0.95
C PRO A 624 25.93 -17.20 -1.63
N ARG A 625 24.80 -17.57 -2.23
CA ARG A 625 24.64 -18.81 -2.98
C ARG A 625 24.00 -18.57 -4.34
N LEU A 626 24.23 -19.50 -5.25
CA LEU A 626 23.55 -19.53 -6.54
C LEU A 626 22.05 -19.74 -6.32
N LEU A 627 21.22 -18.82 -6.84
CA LEU A 627 19.78 -19.00 -6.89
C LEU A 627 19.33 -18.96 -8.34
N PHE A 628 18.55 -19.95 -8.75
CA PHE A 628 17.96 -20.01 -10.08
C PHE A 628 16.50 -20.44 -10.01
N GLU A 629 15.77 -20.11 -11.06
CA GLU A 629 14.36 -20.43 -11.20
C GLU A 629 14.18 -21.18 -12.53
N LEU A 630 13.44 -22.28 -12.48
CA LEU A 630 13.07 -23.08 -13.64
C LEU A 630 11.59 -22.86 -13.93
N PRO A 631 11.22 -22.47 -15.16
CA PRO A 631 9.82 -22.35 -15.55
C PRO A 631 9.25 -23.73 -15.87
N LEU A 632 8.34 -24.20 -15.01
CA LEU A 632 7.68 -25.49 -15.12
C LEU A 632 6.16 -25.28 -15.29
N GLN A 633 5.52 -26.13 -16.07
CA GLN A 633 4.05 -26.13 -16.25
C GLN A 633 3.34 -26.76 -15.04
N THR A 634 3.99 -27.74 -14.39
CA THR A 634 3.39 -28.53 -13.30
C THR A 634 3.66 -27.94 -11.92
N GLN A 635 4.58 -26.98 -11.80
CA GLN A 635 5.00 -26.42 -10.52
C GLN A 635 5.12 -24.90 -10.61
N PRO A 636 4.75 -24.15 -9.56
CA PRO A 636 4.97 -22.72 -9.55
C PRO A 636 6.47 -22.43 -9.60
N ALA A 637 6.83 -21.33 -10.26
CA ALA A 637 8.21 -20.90 -10.35
C ALA A 637 8.74 -20.56 -8.94
N SER A 638 9.84 -21.21 -8.55
CA SER A 638 10.43 -21.08 -7.22
C SER A 638 11.94 -20.94 -7.32
N TRP A 639 12.51 -20.02 -6.55
CA TRP A 639 13.96 -19.92 -6.40
C TRP A 639 14.49 -21.19 -5.75
N ARG A 640 15.46 -21.82 -6.41
CA ARG A 640 16.15 -23.02 -5.94
C ARG A 640 17.65 -22.92 -6.13
N THR A 641 18.37 -23.79 -5.43
CA THR A 641 19.83 -23.89 -5.41
C THR A 641 20.29 -25.23 -5.96
N THR A 642 19.56 -26.32 -5.69
CA THR A 642 19.92 -27.67 -6.16
C THR A 642 19.28 -28.01 -7.50
N ARG A 643 19.94 -28.90 -8.24
CA ARG A 643 19.43 -29.45 -9.50
C ARG A 643 18.07 -30.13 -9.30
N ALA A 644 17.16 -29.90 -10.23
CA ALA A 644 15.86 -30.56 -10.28
C ALA A 644 15.91 -31.77 -11.22
N ARG A 645 15.16 -32.84 -10.93
CA ARG A 645 14.84 -33.87 -11.92
C ARG A 645 13.51 -33.52 -12.57
N VAL A 646 13.51 -33.34 -13.89
CA VAL A 646 12.39 -32.76 -14.64
C VAL A 646 12.16 -33.56 -15.93
N GLN A 647 10.89 -33.80 -16.27
CA GLN A 647 10.53 -34.40 -17.55
C GLN A 647 10.61 -33.36 -18.69
N PRO A 648 11.00 -33.74 -19.92
CA PRO A 648 11.07 -32.79 -21.03
C PRO A 648 9.78 -31.97 -21.26
N THR A 649 8.63 -32.61 -21.07
CA THR A 649 7.30 -32.00 -21.25
C THR A 649 6.86 -31.07 -20.12
N GLU A 650 7.52 -31.11 -18.96
CA GLU A 650 7.18 -30.28 -17.81
C GLU A 650 7.72 -28.85 -17.94
N PHE A 651 8.69 -28.59 -18.82
CA PHE A 651 9.18 -27.23 -19.05
C PHE A 651 8.13 -26.37 -19.74
N ASP A 652 7.92 -25.15 -19.25
CA ASP A 652 7.07 -24.17 -19.91
C ASP A 652 7.82 -23.55 -21.11
N PRO A 653 7.33 -23.72 -22.36
CA PRO A 653 7.96 -23.16 -23.55
C PRO A 653 7.95 -21.63 -23.61
N GLN A 654 7.04 -20.97 -22.91
CA GLN A 654 6.92 -19.51 -22.87
C GLN A 654 7.62 -18.89 -21.67
N GLY A 655 8.05 -19.70 -20.71
CA GLY A 655 8.70 -19.23 -19.50
C GLY A 655 10.16 -18.80 -19.67
N MET A 656 10.70 -18.19 -18.62
CA MET A 656 12.10 -17.78 -18.56
C MET A 656 12.85 -18.50 -17.45
N VAL A 657 14.03 -19.02 -17.76
CA VAL A 657 14.99 -19.45 -16.74
C VAL A 657 15.65 -18.20 -16.18
N ARG A 658 15.56 -18.02 -14.86
CA ARG A 658 16.16 -16.87 -14.17
C ARG A 658 17.32 -17.29 -13.28
N LEU A 659 18.30 -16.40 -13.19
CA LEU A 659 19.48 -16.51 -12.35
C LEU A 659 19.56 -15.27 -11.50
N ARG A 660 19.63 -15.43 -10.18
CA ARG A 660 19.86 -14.34 -9.24
C ARG A 660 21.28 -14.41 -8.68
N VAL A 661 21.98 -13.29 -8.74
CA VAL A 661 23.34 -13.10 -8.25
C VAL A 661 23.38 -11.92 -7.27
N PRO A 662 24.32 -11.89 -6.31
CA PRO A 662 24.54 -10.73 -5.47
C PRO A 662 24.83 -9.46 -6.30
N ALA A 663 24.48 -8.27 -5.80
CA ALA A 663 24.84 -7.00 -6.43
C ALA A 663 26.35 -6.91 -6.63
N GLY A 664 26.78 -6.43 -7.81
CA GLY A 664 28.20 -6.42 -8.18
C GLY A 664 28.79 -7.81 -8.43
N GLY A 665 27.97 -8.87 -8.39
CA GLY A 665 28.37 -10.27 -8.48
C GLY A 665 29.28 -10.55 -9.66
N GLY A 666 30.36 -11.27 -9.39
CA GLY A 666 31.44 -11.67 -10.29
C GLY A 666 31.04 -12.58 -11.45
N VAL A 667 29.82 -12.46 -11.99
CA VAL A 667 29.35 -13.24 -13.13
C VAL A 667 29.54 -12.43 -14.41
N SER A 668 30.19 -13.02 -15.41
CA SER A 668 30.29 -12.46 -16.75
C SER A 668 29.87 -13.48 -17.81
N GLN A 669 29.15 -12.99 -18.83
CA GLN A 669 28.65 -13.78 -19.96
C GLN A 669 27.86 -15.06 -19.57
N PRO A 670 26.83 -14.95 -18.69
CA PRO A 670 26.03 -16.11 -18.31
C PRO A 670 25.26 -16.69 -19.51
N SER A 671 25.21 -18.03 -19.59
CA SER A 671 24.49 -18.77 -20.62
C SER A 671 23.95 -20.09 -20.09
N ILE A 672 22.84 -20.54 -20.67
CA ILE A 672 22.22 -21.85 -20.38
C ILE A 672 22.51 -22.79 -21.55
N SER A 673 22.99 -24.00 -21.26
CA SER A 673 23.32 -25.02 -22.26
C SER A 673 22.58 -26.32 -21.98
N VAL A 674 21.87 -26.84 -22.99
CA VAL A 674 21.25 -28.17 -22.97
C VAL A 674 22.24 -29.17 -23.54
N ARG A 675 22.51 -30.24 -22.78
CA ARG A 675 23.44 -31.31 -23.16
C ARG A 675 22.73 -32.66 -23.14
N ASN A 676 23.11 -33.55 -24.06
CA ASN A 676 22.63 -34.94 -24.04
C ASN A 676 23.35 -35.76 -22.96
N ASN A 677 22.95 -37.03 -22.78
CA ASN A 677 23.59 -37.99 -21.87
C ASN A 677 25.10 -38.21 -22.11
N HIS A 678 25.63 -37.88 -23.29
CA HIS A 678 27.06 -37.96 -23.60
C HIS A 678 27.80 -36.65 -23.30
N GLY A 679 27.13 -35.65 -22.71
CA GLY A 679 27.69 -34.34 -22.38
C GLY A 679 27.88 -33.40 -23.58
N THR A 680 27.40 -33.79 -24.77
CA THR A 680 27.50 -32.96 -25.98
C THR A 680 26.45 -31.84 -25.92
N PRO A 681 26.83 -30.56 -26.09
CA PRO A 681 25.88 -29.45 -26.10
C PRO A 681 25.04 -29.51 -27.37
N LEU A 682 23.72 -29.60 -27.20
CA LEU A 682 22.74 -29.55 -28.28
C LEU A 682 22.34 -28.12 -28.62
N ARG A 683 22.23 -27.27 -27.60
CA ARG A 683 21.79 -25.88 -27.73
C ARG A 683 22.28 -25.03 -26.57
N THR A 684 22.63 -23.78 -26.85
CA THR A 684 23.02 -22.80 -25.83
C THR A 684 22.29 -21.48 -26.07
N ALA A 685 21.76 -20.89 -25.00
CA ALA A 685 21.13 -19.57 -24.99
C ALA A 685 21.91 -18.63 -24.06
N LYS A 686 22.24 -17.43 -24.53
CA LYS A 686 22.83 -16.39 -23.67
C LYS A 686 21.75 -15.82 -22.76
N MET A 687 22.11 -15.50 -21.52
CA MET A 687 21.22 -14.80 -20.60
C MET A 687 21.41 -13.28 -20.70
N THR A 688 20.33 -12.53 -20.57
CA THR A 688 20.30 -11.06 -20.55
C THR A 688 20.02 -10.56 -19.14
N ARG A 689 20.61 -9.42 -18.77
CA ARG A 689 20.37 -8.79 -17.46
C ARG A 689 18.99 -8.13 -17.47
N LEU A 690 18.18 -8.41 -16.45
CA LEU A 690 16.87 -7.77 -16.21
C LEU A 690 17.00 -6.60 -15.23
N ASP A 691 17.71 -6.82 -14.12
CA ASP A 691 18.01 -5.83 -13.09
C ASP A 691 19.44 -6.02 -12.57
N ASP A 692 19.84 -5.28 -11.53
CA ASP A 692 21.19 -5.37 -10.95
C ASP A 692 21.56 -6.75 -10.39
N TYR A 693 20.56 -7.62 -10.16
CA TYR A 693 20.70 -8.91 -9.49
C TYR A 693 20.32 -10.10 -10.38
N THR A 694 19.54 -9.89 -11.44
CA THR A 694 18.83 -10.96 -12.14
C THR A 694 19.20 -11.03 -13.61
N PHE A 695 19.54 -12.23 -14.08
CA PHE A 695 19.68 -12.56 -15.49
C PHE A 695 18.56 -13.53 -15.91
N ALA A 696 18.14 -13.47 -17.17
CA ALA A 696 17.12 -14.36 -17.70
C ALA A 696 17.45 -14.87 -19.10
N ALA A 697 16.94 -16.06 -19.43
CA ALA A 697 16.93 -16.61 -20.79
C ALA A 697 15.59 -17.26 -21.10
N ASP A 698 15.11 -17.04 -22.32
CA ASP A 698 13.86 -17.57 -22.86
C ASP A 698 13.96 -19.08 -23.18
N MET A 699 13.00 -19.86 -22.66
CA MET A 699 12.96 -21.30 -22.84
C MET A 699 12.60 -21.76 -24.24
N SER A 700 11.89 -20.95 -25.02
CA SER A 700 11.50 -21.26 -26.41
C SER A 700 12.71 -21.62 -27.28
N ARG A 701 13.90 -21.08 -26.93
CA ARG A 701 15.17 -21.33 -27.63
C ARG A 701 15.81 -22.68 -27.32
N LEU A 702 15.37 -23.35 -26.25
CA LEU A 702 15.98 -24.57 -25.67
C LEU A 702 15.04 -25.79 -25.72
N VAL A 703 13.74 -25.59 -25.50
CA VAL A 703 12.74 -26.66 -25.29
C VAL A 703 12.67 -27.65 -26.46
N GLY A 704 12.77 -27.16 -27.69
CA GLY A 704 12.77 -28.02 -28.88
C GLY A 704 13.88 -29.08 -28.86
N SER A 705 15.07 -28.74 -28.34
CA SER A 705 16.18 -29.69 -28.19
C SER A 705 15.98 -30.64 -27.00
N MET A 706 15.31 -30.19 -25.94
CA MET A 706 15.00 -31.03 -24.77
C MET A 706 13.97 -32.11 -25.10
N ASN A 707 12.93 -31.77 -25.86
CA ASN A 707 11.88 -32.70 -26.27
C ASN A 707 12.36 -33.78 -27.25
N ALA A 708 13.42 -33.50 -28.00
CA ALA A 708 13.96 -34.42 -29.00
C ALA A 708 14.98 -35.43 -28.42
N MET A 709 15.44 -35.24 -27.18
CA MET A 709 16.48 -36.09 -26.59
C MET A 709 15.91 -37.11 -25.59
N PRO A 710 16.46 -38.35 -25.56
CA PRO A 710 15.96 -39.39 -24.67
C PRO A 710 16.29 -39.12 -23.19
N ALA A 711 17.40 -38.44 -22.91
CA ALA A 711 17.77 -37.91 -21.60
C ALA A 711 18.98 -36.97 -21.76
N GLY A 712 19.16 -36.08 -20.78
CA GLY A 712 20.25 -35.13 -20.77
C GLY A 712 20.26 -34.24 -19.53
N ARG A 713 20.87 -33.07 -19.64
CA ARG A 713 20.91 -32.07 -18.56
C ARG A 713 20.90 -30.65 -19.08
N MET A 714 20.50 -29.73 -18.23
CA MET A 714 20.59 -28.29 -18.45
C MET A 714 21.64 -27.70 -17.51
N ASP A 715 22.65 -27.05 -18.08
CA ASP A 715 23.75 -26.43 -17.33
C ASP A 715 23.69 -24.90 -17.43
N LEU A 716 23.97 -24.22 -16.33
CA LEU A 716 24.36 -22.82 -16.29
C LEU A 716 25.88 -22.72 -16.47
N GLU A 717 26.32 -21.84 -17.36
CA GLU A 717 27.73 -21.57 -17.61
C GLU A 717 28.01 -20.06 -17.57
N TRP A 718 29.07 -19.66 -16.88
CA TRP A 718 29.53 -18.26 -16.83
C TRP A 718 31.04 -18.19 -16.63
N VAL A 719 31.61 -16.99 -16.76
CA VAL A 719 32.99 -16.70 -16.36
C VAL A 719 32.96 -15.98 -15.01
N ASP A 720 33.54 -16.62 -13.98
CA ASP A 720 33.71 -16.04 -12.65
C ASP A 720 34.83 -14.99 -12.71
N LYS A 721 34.49 -13.72 -12.46
CA LYS A 721 35.39 -12.57 -12.54
C LYS A 721 36.49 -12.60 -11.49
N ALA A 722 36.30 -13.26 -10.36
CA ALA A 722 37.31 -13.31 -9.31
C ALA A 722 38.54 -14.12 -9.76
N VAL A 723 38.35 -15.10 -10.65
CA VAL A 723 39.39 -16.04 -11.11
C VAL A 723 39.56 -16.08 -12.62
N ASP A 724 38.77 -15.32 -13.36
CA ASP A 724 38.66 -15.34 -14.83
C ASP A 724 38.54 -16.75 -15.41
N ARG A 725 37.72 -17.59 -14.76
CA ARG A 725 37.55 -19.01 -15.13
C ARG A 725 36.10 -19.32 -15.47
N LYS A 726 35.92 -20.17 -16.49
CA LYS A 726 34.60 -20.72 -16.82
C LYS A 726 34.13 -21.70 -15.74
N VAL A 727 32.96 -21.43 -15.18
CA VAL A 727 32.24 -22.28 -14.23
C VAL A 727 31.02 -22.88 -14.93
N SER A 728 30.68 -24.13 -14.58
CA SER A 728 29.50 -24.83 -15.09
C SER A 728 28.79 -25.57 -13.97
N VAL A 729 27.49 -25.35 -13.82
CA VAL A 729 26.64 -25.94 -12.77
C VAL A 729 25.38 -26.53 -13.41
N GLY A 730 25.03 -27.77 -13.07
CA GLY A 730 23.79 -28.40 -13.53
C GLY A 730 22.58 -27.81 -12.81
N LEU A 731 21.59 -27.35 -13.58
CA LEU A 731 20.32 -26.82 -13.09
C LEU A 731 19.21 -27.88 -13.08
N ALA A 732 19.19 -28.74 -14.09
CA ALA A 732 18.19 -29.79 -14.19
C ALA A 732 18.74 -31.05 -14.87
N ASP A 733 18.37 -32.21 -14.33
CA ASP A 733 18.53 -33.52 -14.97
C ASP A 733 17.24 -33.82 -15.74
N ILE A 734 17.36 -33.92 -17.06
CA ILE A 734 16.24 -34.07 -17.98
C ILE A 734 16.04 -35.57 -18.25
N ASN A 735 14.96 -36.13 -17.70
CA ASN A 735 14.70 -37.56 -17.72
C ASN A 735 13.22 -37.83 -18.04
N PRO A 736 12.90 -38.68 -19.03
CA PRO A 736 11.51 -39.01 -19.39
C PRO A 736 10.81 -39.89 -18.35
N ALA A 737 11.55 -40.56 -17.45
CA ALA A 737 10.95 -41.34 -16.37
C ALA A 737 10.47 -40.42 -15.24
N PRO A 738 9.19 -40.52 -14.81
CA PRO A 738 8.64 -39.72 -13.71
C PRO A 738 9.36 -39.99 -12.37
N LEU A 739 9.07 -39.17 -11.36
CA LEU A 739 9.62 -39.33 -10.01
C LEU A 739 9.13 -40.60 -9.30
N THR A 740 8.01 -41.17 -9.73
CA THR A 740 7.43 -42.41 -9.19
C THR A 740 6.69 -43.14 -10.30
N SER A 741 6.61 -44.47 -10.22
CA SER A 741 5.74 -45.27 -11.09
C SER A 741 4.31 -45.41 -10.57
N GLY A 742 4.06 -45.07 -9.30
CA GLY A 742 2.74 -45.10 -8.68
C GLY A 742 2.75 -44.68 -7.21
N ILE A 743 1.60 -44.19 -6.73
CA ILE A 743 1.35 -43.85 -5.32
C ILE A 743 0.08 -44.57 -4.89
N GLU A 744 0.14 -45.33 -3.80
CA GLU A 744 -1.01 -46.03 -3.21
C GLU A 744 -1.13 -45.65 -1.73
N LEU A 745 -2.37 -45.59 -1.21
CA LEU A 745 -2.63 -45.38 0.21
C LEU A 745 -3.06 -46.71 0.84
N VAL A 746 -2.28 -47.18 1.82
CA VAL A 746 -2.54 -48.43 2.56
C VAL A 746 -2.41 -48.12 4.05
N ASP A 747 -3.46 -48.39 4.84
CA ASP A 747 -3.48 -48.18 6.30
C ASP A 747 -2.90 -46.80 6.73
N ASP A 748 -3.45 -45.71 6.17
CA ASP A 748 -3.01 -44.32 6.39
C ASP A 748 -1.53 -44.03 6.05
N THR A 749 -0.91 -44.86 5.20
CA THR A 749 0.49 -44.72 4.76
C THR A 749 0.56 -44.61 3.24
N LEU A 750 1.33 -43.65 2.74
CA LEU A 750 1.63 -43.48 1.32
C LEU A 750 2.74 -44.45 0.91
N HIS A 751 2.43 -45.33 -0.04
CA HIS A 751 3.35 -46.27 -0.66
C HIS A 751 3.76 -45.75 -2.05
N CYS A 752 5.02 -45.35 -2.20
CA CYS A 752 5.57 -44.83 -3.46
C CYS A 752 6.48 -45.85 -4.13
N SER A 753 6.28 -46.11 -5.42
CA SER A 753 7.07 -47.09 -6.19
C SER A 753 8.15 -46.43 -7.04
N ASP A 754 9.33 -47.06 -7.12
CA ASP A 754 10.46 -46.63 -7.97
C ASP A 754 10.96 -45.19 -7.73
N LEU A 755 10.94 -44.73 -6.46
CA LEU A 755 11.50 -43.42 -6.09
C LEU A 755 13.00 -43.33 -6.46
N PRO A 756 13.46 -42.18 -7.00
CA PRO A 756 14.86 -41.98 -7.34
C PRO A 756 15.75 -41.91 -6.10
N SER A 757 16.86 -42.64 -6.10
CA SER A 757 17.84 -42.62 -5.01
C SER A 757 18.88 -41.50 -5.12
N ASP A 758 18.92 -40.80 -6.24
CA ASP A 758 19.91 -39.76 -6.57
C ASP A 758 19.42 -38.33 -6.30
N HIS A 759 18.15 -38.18 -5.89
CA HIS A 759 17.48 -36.90 -5.61
C HIS A 759 16.61 -37.03 -4.36
N ARG A 760 16.44 -35.91 -3.64
CA ARG A 760 15.42 -35.82 -2.59
C ARG A 760 14.07 -35.52 -3.22
N VAL A 761 13.05 -36.26 -2.79
CA VAL A 761 11.69 -36.10 -3.30
C VAL A 761 10.81 -35.65 -2.15
N GLY A 762 10.06 -34.57 -2.36
CA GLY A 762 9.01 -34.11 -1.46
C GLY A 762 7.64 -34.37 -2.05
N ALA A 763 6.59 -34.20 -1.24
CA ALA A 763 5.20 -34.33 -1.66
C ALA A 763 4.35 -33.14 -1.21
N TRP A 764 3.47 -32.68 -2.08
CA TRP A 764 2.39 -31.76 -1.76
C TRP A 764 1.06 -32.52 -1.76
N ILE A 765 0.24 -32.29 -0.73
CA ILE A 765 -1.03 -33.01 -0.52
C ILE A 765 -2.17 -32.01 -0.41
N TRP A 766 -3.12 -32.09 -1.35
CA TRP A 766 -4.36 -31.31 -1.33
C TRP A 766 -5.56 -32.20 -0.99
N PRO A 767 -6.48 -31.74 -0.12
CA PRO A 767 -7.78 -32.37 0.05
C PRO A 767 -8.73 -31.89 -1.05
N LEU A 768 -9.20 -32.78 -1.93
CA LEU A 768 -10.10 -32.40 -3.03
C LEU A 768 -11.50 -32.02 -2.56
N THR A 769 -11.89 -32.48 -1.37
CA THR A 769 -13.12 -32.06 -0.68
C THR A 769 -13.02 -30.66 -0.06
N ALA A 770 -11.82 -30.06 0.00
CA ALA A 770 -11.60 -28.72 0.52
C ALA A 770 -10.68 -27.88 -0.38
N PRO A 771 -11.15 -27.43 -1.56
CA PRO A 771 -10.34 -26.69 -2.54
C PRO A 771 -9.82 -25.32 -2.06
N TRP A 772 -10.33 -24.80 -0.93
CA TRP A 772 -9.78 -23.62 -0.27
C TRP A 772 -8.53 -23.90 0.56
N ALA A 773 -8.35 -25.13 1.02
CA ALA A 773 -7.24 -25.50 1.88
C ALA A 773 -5.94 -25.57 1.06
N LEU A 774 -4.89 -24.95 1.59
CA LEU A 774 -3.57 -25.05 0.99
C LEU A 774 -3.02 -26.46 1.10
N ALA A 775 -2.16 -26.84 0.16
CA ALA A 775 -1.44 -28.10 0.25
C ALA A 775 -0.53 -28.12 1.48
N SER A 776 -0.52 -29.25 2.19
CA SER A 776 0.54 -29.55 3.14
C SER A 776 1.78 -30.03 2.39
N THR A 777 2.95 -29.62 2.86
CA THR A 777 4.23 -30.02 2.30
C THR A 777 4.88 -31.07 3.21
N ILE A 778 5.26 -32.20 2.62
CA ILE A 778 6.18 -33.16 3.20
C ILE A 778 7.53 -32.97 2.48
N ASP A 779 8.51 -32.43 3.19
CA ASP A 779 9.79 -32.00 2.61
C ASP A 779 10.62 -33.15 2.02
N GLU A 780 10.48 -34.35 2.60
CA GLU A 780 11.16 -35.57 2.16
C GLU A 780 10.25 -36.79 2.38
N ILE A 781 10.08 -37.59 1.33
CA ILE A 781 9.29 -38.83 1.35
C ILE A 781 10.16 -40.06 1.09
N ASP A 782 9.83 -41.15 1.79
CA ASP A 782 10.38 -42.49 1.56
C ASP A 782 9.37 -43.38 0.83
N ALA A 783 9.78 -44.61 0.48
CA ALA A 783 8.91 -45.62 -0.13
C ALA A 783 7.64 -45.90 0.68
N GLN A 784 7.69 -45.68 2.01
CA GLN A 784 6.55 -45.73 2.92
C GLN A 784 6.58 -44.48 3.80
N THR A 785 5.60 -43.60 3.65
CA THR A 785 5.52 -42.34 4.40
C THR A 785 4.15 -42.20 5.05
N PRO A 786 4.04 -42.00 6.38
CA PRO A 786 2.74 -41.88 7.04
C PRO A 786 2.00 -40.61 6.59
N LEU A 787 0.69 -40.74 6.36
CA LEU A 787 -0.17 -39.61 6.04
C LEU A 787 -0.38 -38.72 7.28
N PRO A 788 -0.27 -37.39 7.17
CA PRO A 788 -0.55 -36.49 8.29
C PRO A 788 -2.00 -36.64 8.79
N GLU A 789 -2.21 -36.47 10.09
CA GLU A 789 -3.50 -36.75 10.75
C GLU A 789 -4.68 -35.99 10.12
N ALA A 790 -4.47 -34.74 9.71
CA ALA A 790 -5.50 -33.90 9.08
C ALA A 790 -6.03 -34.43 7.74
N TYR A 791 -5.31 -35.35 7.07
CA TYR A 791 -5.69 -35.91 5.77
C TYR A 791 -6.27 -37.32 5.86
N ARG A 792 -6.32 -37.93 7.05
CA ARG A 792 -6.88 -39.28 7.22
C ARG A 792 -8.41 -39.21 7.22
N GLY A 793 -9.05 -39.93 6.30
CA GLY A 793 -10.50 -39.88 6.13
C GLY A 793 -11.02 -38.53 5.62
N ALA A 794 -10.19 -37.79 4.90
CA ALA A 794 -10.50 -36.45 4.40
C ALA A 794 -11.19 -36.46 3.01
N GLY A 795 -11.64 -37.61 2.53
CA GLY A 795 -12.09 -37.77 1.14
C GLY A 795 -10.93 -37.70 0.15
N ASP A 796 -11.22 -37.76 -1.15
CA ASP A 796 -10.19 -37.84 -2.20
C ASP A 796 -9.06 -36.80 -2.02
N LEU A 797 -7.82 -37.26 -2.21
CA LEU A 797 -6.60 -36.44 -2.08
C LEU A 797 -5.90 -36.34 -3.43
N ALA A 798 -5.36 -35.17 -3.75
CA ALA A 798 -4.37 -35.03 -4.82
C ALA A 798 -2.96 -34.97 -4.23
N ILE A 799 -2.07 -35.80 -4.75
CA ILE A 799 -0.67 -35.87 -4.31
C ILE A 799 0.25 -35.58 -5.49
N GLN A 800 1.12 -34.58 -5.31
CA GLN A 800 2.10 -34.22 -6.31
C GLN A 800 3.51 -34.33 -5.75
N LEU A 801 4.33 -35.16 -6.38
CA LEU A 801 5.75 -35.28 -6.03
C LEU A 801 6.56 -34.19 -6.72
N PHE A 802 7.58 -33.69 -6.04
CA PHE A 802 8.51 -32.69 -6.59
C PHE A 802 9.96 -32.96 -6.17
N SER A 803 10.90 -32.42 -6.94
CA SER A 803 12.33 -32.45 -6.58
C SER A 803 12.60 -31.43 -5.47
N SER A 804 12.79 -31.93 -4.25
CA SER A 804 13.01 -31.15 -3.03
C SER A 804 14.37 -30.45 -3.02
N ASP A 805 14.39 -29.19 -2.62
CA ASP A 805 15.60 -28.39 -2.43
C ASP A 805 15.79 -28.01 -0.95
N PRO A 806 16.71 -28.66 -0.21
CA PRO A 806 16.90 -28.39 1.21
C PRO A 806 17.49 -26.99 1.51
N TYR A 807 17.88 -26.25 0.47
CA TYR A 807 18.51 -24.93 0.57
C TYR A 807 17.59 -23.78 0.15
N SER A 808 16.33 -24.08 -0.14
CA SER A 808 15.32 -23.07 -0.51
C SER A 808 13.94 -23.51 -0.04
N VAL A 809 13.05 -22.55 0.20
CA VAL A 809 11.65 -22.85 0.54
C VAL A 809 10.86 -23.02 -0.75
N GLN A 810 10.39 -24.22 -1.03
CA GLN A 810 9.52 -24.53 -2.17
C GLN A 810 8.07 -24.55 -1.71
N ARG A 811 7.20 -23.83 -2.42
CA ARG A 811 5.80 -23.67 -2.05
C ARG A 811 4.88 -24.32 -3.06
N PRO A 812 3.85 -25.07 -2.64
CA PRO A 812 2.87 -25.66 -3.56
C PRO A 812 2.07 -24.56 -4.28
N ALA A 813 1.59 -24.84 -5.48
CA ALA A 813 0.54 -24.01 -6.10
C ALA A 813 -0.75 -24.07 -5.26
N ARG A 814 -1.68 -23.14 -5.50
CA ARG A 814 -2.98 -23.16 -4.82
C ARG A 814 -3.77 -24.42 -5.17
N THR A 815 -3.76 -24.78 -6.45
CA THR A 815 -4.41 -25.98 -6.98
C THR A 815 -3.36 -27.02 -7.39
N PRO A 816 -3.68 -28.32 -7.31
CA PRO A 816 -2.82 -29.37 -7.84
C PRO A 816 -2.69 -29.25 -9.37
N ALA A 817 -1.55 -29.68 -9.93
CA ALA A 817 -1.40 -29.79 -11.38
C ALA A 817 -2.19 -30.99 -11.94
N ASP A 818 -2.50 -30.97 -13.24
CA ASP A 818 -3.17 -32.08 -13.94
C ASP A 818 -2.42 -33.42 -13.85
N THR A 819 -1.11 -33.35 -13.57
CA THR A 819 -0.24 -34.52 -13.38
C THR A 819 -0.21 -35.04 -11.95
N ALA A 820 -0.92 -34.41 -11.01
CA ALA A 820 -1.01 -34.89 -9.64
C ALA A 820 -1.80 -36.22 -9.58
N THR A 821 -1.38 -37.13 -8.71
CA THR A 821 -2.03 -38.42 -8.53
C THR A 821 -3.20 -38.27 -7.57
N THR A 822 -4.42 -38.56 -8.02
CA THR A 822 -5.59 -38.62 -7.16
C THR A 822 -5.68 -39.97 -6.45
N ILE A 823 -5.85 -39.93 -5.13
CA ILE A 823 -6.07 -41.10 -4.29
C ILE A 823 -7.46 -41.01 -3.68
N ALA A 824 -8.28 -42.04 -3.94
CA ALA A 824 -9.61 -42.12 -3.35
C ALA A 824 -9.55 -42.61 -1.90
N GLN A 825 -10.27 -41.96 -1.00
CA GLN A 825 -10.51 -42.41 0.38
C GLN A 825 -11.91 -41.98 0.83
N GLU A 826 -12.45 -42.63 1.86
CA GLU A 826 -13.75 -42.25 2.42
C GLU A 826 -13.66 -40.95 3.23
N GLY A 827 -14.81 -40.29 3.42
CA GLY A 827 -14.97 -39.12 4.28
C GLY A 827 -14.77 -37.78 3.56
N TYR A 828 -14.48 -36.74 4.34
CA TYR A 828 -14.36 -35.36 3.89
C TYR A 828 -13.45 -34.58 4.84
N TYR A 829 -12.79 -33.55 4.33
CA TYR A 829 -11.85 -32.75 5.12
C TYR A 829 -12.57 -31.99 6.24
N ARG A 830 -12.07 -32.11 7.47
CA ARG A 830 -12.64 -31.44 8.64
C ARG A 830 -11.87 -30.15 8.92
N SER A 831 -12.45 -29.03 8.54
CA SER A 831 -11.92 -27.70 8.89
C SER A 831 -12.18 -27.40 10.38
N GLY A 832 -11.40 -26.50 10.97
CA GLY A 832 -11.65 -26.00 12.33
C GLY A 832 -12.98 -25.24 12.49
N SER A 833 -13.56 -24.78 11.38
CA SER A 833 -14.83 -24.02 11.31
C SER A 833 -16.00 -24.88 10.80
N ALA A 834 -17.20 -24.68 11.38
CA ALA A 834 -18.41 -25.42 11.02
C ALA A 834 -18.81 -25.26 9.54
N GLY A 835 -18.95 -24.03 9.03
CA GLY A 835 -19.39 -23.79 7.65
C GLY A 835 -18.48 -24.42 6.59
N PHE A 836 -17.16 -24.32 6.73
CA PHE A 836 -16.22 -24.98 5.81
C PHE A 836 -16.25 -26.52 5.93
N THR A 837 -16.58 -27.06 7.11
CA THR A 837 -16.76 -28.50 7.28
C THR A 837 -18.02 -29.00 6.58
N GLU A 838 -19.11 -28.24 6.66
CA GLU A 838 -20.35 -28.52 5.92
C GLU A 838 -20.14 -28.40 4.40
N PHE A 839 -19.37 -27.40 3.96
CA PHE A 839 -19.06 -27.24 2.54
C PHE A 839 -18.20 -28.40 2.03
N SER A 840 -17.26 -28.88 2.83
CA SER A 840 -16.45 -30.05 2.52
C SER A 840 -17.30 -31.32 2.38
N ALA A 841 -18.25 -31.53 3.29
CA ALA A 841 -19.20 -32.64 3.20
C ALA A 841 -20.11 -32.54 1.96
N PHE A 842 -20.55 -31.34 1.60
CA PHE A 842 -21.33 -31.09 0.39
C PHE A 842 -20.52 -31.42 -0.89
N LEU A 843 -19.25 -30.99 -0.97
CA LEU A 843 -18.37 -31.32 -2.10
C LEU A 843 -18.04 -32.82 -2.18
N ALA A 844 -17.97 -33.50 -1.04
CA ALA A 844 -17.81 -34.95 -0.98
C ALA A 844 -19.08 -35.74 -1.39
N GLY A 845 -20.23 -35.07 -1.54
CA GLY A 845 -21.52 -35.69 -1.85
C GLY A 845 -22.22 -36.32 -0.64
N GLU A 846 -21.79 -36.01 0.58
CA GLU A 846 -22.43 -36.46 1.84
C GLU A 846 -23.64 -35.59 2.22
N SER A 847 -23.81 -34.44 1.56
CA SER A 847 -24.95 -33.53 1.71
C SER A 847 -25.49 -33.11 0.34
N ASP A 848 -26.82 -33.10 0.18
CA ASP A 848 -27.50 -32.60 -1.03
C ASP A 848 -27.76 -31.08 -0.99
N SER A 849 -27.62 -30.44 0.18
CA SER A 849 -27.83 -29.00 0.36
C SER A 849 -26.51 -28.25 0.46
N ALA A 850 -26.35 -27.22 -0.37
CA ALA A 850 -25.23 -26.29 -0.27
C ALA A 850 -25.38 -25.43 1.01
N PRO A 851 -24.31 -25.28 1.81
CA PRO A 851 -24.32 -24.41 2.99
C PRO A 851 -24.42 -22.93 2.61
N ASP A 852 -24.97 -22.13 3.53
CA ASP A 852 -25.27 -20.70 3.38
C ASP A 852 -24.51 -19.79 4.37
N ASP A 853 -23.49 -20.32 5.05
CA ASP A 853 -22.64 -19.56 5.98
C ASP A 853 -21.94 -18.38 5.22
N PRO A 854 -22.06 -17.13 5.72
CA PRO A 854 -21.40 -15.98 5.09
C PRO A 854 -19.89 -16.16 4.86
N ALA A 855 -19.20 -16.87 5.75
CA ALA A 855 -17.75 -17.07 5.68
C ALA A 855 -17.30 -17.91 4.48
N ILE A 856 -18.19 -18.76 3.93
CA ILE A 856 -17.87 -19.61 2.77
C ILE A 856 -18.32 -19.01 1.43
N MET A 857 -19.10 -17.93 1.43
CA MET A 857 -19.60 -17.27 0.21
C MET A 857 -18.49 -16.97 -0.82
N PRO A 858 -17.29 -16.49 -0.44
CA PRO A 858 -16.18 -16.32 -1.39
C PRO A 858 -15.79 -17.61 -2.11
N MET A 859 -15.80 -18.75 -1.40
CA MET A 859 -15.44 -20.04 -1.98
C MET A 859 -16.53 -20.60 -2.90
N LEU A 860 -17.80 -20.31 -2.60
CA LEU A 860 -18.90 -20.63 -3.50
C LEU A 860 -18.74 -19.91 -4.85
N TRP A 861 -18.27 -18.65 -4.84
CA TRP A 861 -17.97 -17.91 -6.07
C TRP A 861 -16.75 -18.47 -6.81
N ASP A 862 -15.66 -18.76 -6.11
CA ASP A 862 -14.48 -19.43 -6.69
C ASP A 862 -14.91 -20.72 -7.41
N PHE A 863 -15.81 -21.49 -6.79
CA PHE A 863 -16.38 -22.71 -7.39
C PHE A 863 -17.21 -22.40 -8.65
N LEU A 864 -18.16 -21.46 -8.56
CA LEU A 864 -19.02 -21.09 -9.70
C LEU A 864 -18.24 -20.51 -10.89
N ALA A 865 -17.10 -19.87 -10.64
CA ALA A 865 -16.24 -19.32 -11.68
C ALA A 865 -15.27 -20.34 -12.30
N SER A 866 -14.89 -21.38 -11.55
CA SER A 866 -13.89 -22.39 -11.98
C SER A 866 -14.49 -23.59 -12.72
N GLU A 867 -15.74 -23.98 -12.45
CA GLU A 867 -16.38 -25.06 -13.22
C GLU A 867 -16.75 -24.63 -14.65
N GLU A 868 -16.51 -25.51 -15.62
CA GLU A 868 -17.06 -25.38 -16.97
C GLU A 868 -18.58 -25.17 -16.91
N SER A 869 -19.16 -24.45 -17.88
CA SER A 869 -20.54 -23.96 -17.87
C SER A 869 -21.65 -25.04 -17.92
N GLY A 870 -21.34 -26.29 -17.58
CA GLY A 870 -22.29 -27.38 -17.45
C GLY A 870 -23.31 -27.18 -16.32
N ASP A 871 -24.56 -27.53 -16.58
CA ASP A 871 -25.65 -27.43 -15.61
C ASP A 871 -25.69 -28.65 -14.66
N THR A 872 -24.80 -28.66 -13.67
CA THR A 872 -24.70 -29.73 -12.66
C THR A 872 -25.66 -29.51 -11.48
N PRO A 873 -26.13 -30.57 -10.79
CA PRO A 873 -26.95 -30.43 -9.57
C PRO A 873 -26.30 -29.57 -8.49
N MET A 874 -24.98 -29.73 -8.31
CA MET A 874 -24.17 -28.97 -7.37
C MET A 874 -24.15 -27.47 -7.73
N ARG A 875 -23.90 -27.12 -9.00
CA ARG A 875 -23.95 -25.73 -9.47
C ARG A 875 -25.32 -25.09 -9.23
N ARG A 876 -26.41 -25.82 -9.46
CA ARG A 876 -27.79 -25.33 -9.19
C ARG A 876 -28.02 -25.06 -7.70
N ALA A 877 -27.56 -25.95 -6.83
CA ALA A 877 -27.68 -25.77 -5.37
C ALA A 877 -26.93 -24.52 -4.90
N ILE A 878 -25.68 -24.33 -5.34
CA ILE A 878 -24.87 -23.15 -4.99
C ILE A 878 -25.51 -21.86 -5.55
N THR A 879 -25.98 -21.89 -6.81
CA THR A 879 -26.65 -20.72 -7.43
C THR A 879 -27.91 -20.33 -6.65
N ALA A 880 -28.65 -21.30 -6.10
CA ALA A 880 -29.84 -21.03 -5.30
C ALA A 880 -29.50 -20.32 -3.98
N VAL A 881 -28.40 -20.71 -3.32
CA VAL A 881 -27.90 -20.04 -2.10
C VAL A 881 -27.54 -18.58 -2.40
N VAL A 882 -26.74 -18.35 -3.44
CA VAL A 882 -26.33 -17.00 -3.89
C VAL A 882 -27.53 -16.09 -4.16
N ARG A 883 -28.61 -16.61 -4.77
CA ARG A 883 -29.84 -15.83 -5.03
C ARG A 883 -30.65 -15.53 -3.76
N THR A 884 -30.62 -16.43 -2.78
CA THR A 884 -31.41 -16.32 -1.55
C THR A 884 -30.77 -15.35 -0.55
N HIS A 885 -29.44 -15.20 -0.61
CA HIS A 885 -28.65 -14.33 0.27
C HIS A 885 -27.88 -13.26 -0.52
N PRO A 886 -28.56 -12.32 -1.21
CA PRO A 886 -27.94 -11.45 -2.21
C PRO A 886 -26.85 -10.52 -1.64
N GLN A 887 -27.04 -9.97 -0.45
CA GLN A 887 -26.06 -9.08 0.19
C GLN A 887 -24.79 -9.84 0.59
N GLN A 888 -24.94 -11.01 1.21
CA GLN A 888 -23.82 -11.88 1.60
C GLN A 888 -23.10 -12.40 0.35
N ALA A 889 -23.83 -12.70 -0.73
CA ALA A 889 -23.25 -13.11 -1.99
C ALA A 889 -22.43 -11.99 -2.64
N LEU A 890 -22.91 -10.74 -2.65
CA LEU A 890 -22.14 -9.60 -3.17
C LEU A 890 -20.86 -9.36 -2.36
N SER A 891 -20.96 -9.33 -1.03
CA SER A 891 -19.78 -9.20 -0.16
C SER A 891 -18.81 -10.36 -0.35
N GLY A 892 -19.33 -11.59 -0.45
CA GLY A 892 -18.56 -12.79 -0.74
C GLY A 892 -17.82 -12.72 -2.07
N LEU A 893 -18.44 -12.17 -3.13
CA LEU A 893 -17.82 -12.00 -4.44
C LEU A 893 -16.65 -11.01 -4.37
N ALA A 894 -16.82 -9.88 -3.69
CA ALA A 894 -15.75 -8.91 -3.47
C ALA A 894 -14.56 -9.49 -2.68
N SER A 895 -14.79 -10.56 -1.92
CA SER A 895 -13.78 -11.26 -1.12
C SER A 895 -13.26 -12.55 -1.75
N SER A 896 -13.75 -12.90 -2.94
CA SER A 896 -13.38 -14.10 -3.70
C SER A 896 -12.07 -13.92 -4.47
N LEU A 897 -11.58 -15.01 -5.05
CA LEU A 897 -10.43 -15.02 -5.95
C LEU A 897 -10.86 -15.06 -7.43
N VAL A 898 -12.14 -14.75 -7.69
CA VAL A 898 -12.66 -14.54 -9.04
C VAL A 898 -12.03 -13.25 -9.61
N PRO A 899 -11.34 -13.32 -10.75
CA PRO A 899 -10.78 -12.14 -11.42
C PRO A 899 -11.84 -11.07 -11.68
N SER A 900 -11.46 -9.79 -11.54
CA SER A 900 -12.39 -8.64 -11.62
C SER A 900 -13.24 -8.64 -12.89
N GLU A 901 -12.65 -9.01 -14.02
CA GLU A 901 -13.24 -9.08 -15.34
C GLU A 901 -14.30 -10.19 -15.47
N LEU A 902 -14.25 -11.22 -14.61
CA LEU A 902 -15.22 -12.32 -14.59
C LEU A 902 -16.38 -12.07 -13.62
N GLN A 903 -16.19 -11.22 -12.61
CA GLN A 903 -17.19 -10.97 -11.56
C GLN A 903 -18.55 -10.49 -12.11
N PRO A 904 -18.62 -9.54 -13.08
CA PRO A 904 -19.90 -9.11 -13.65
C PRO A 904 -20.64 -10.26 -14.34
N GLY A 905 -19.91 -11.11 -15.08
CA GLY A 905 -20.45 -12.32 -15.69
C GLY A 905 -21.00 -13.32 -14.66
N CYS A 906 -20.32 -13.49 -13.52
CA CYS A 906 -20.80 -14.30 -12.40
C CYS A 906 -22.11 -13.77 -11.80
N VAL A 907 -22.25 -12.45 -11.62
CA VAL A 907 -23.48 -11.82 -11.10
C VAL A 907 -24.64 -11.94 -12.09
N VAL A 908 -24.38 -11.80 -13.39
CA VAL A 908 -25.40 -11.97 -14.44
C VAL A 908 -25.82 -13.44 -14.57
N SER A 909 -24.86 -14.36 -14.69
CA SER A 909 -25.13 -15.79 -14.89
C SER A 909 -25.80 -16.45 -13.68
N SER A 910 -25.48 -16.01 -12.46
CA SER A 910 -26.16 -16.44 -11.26
C SER A 910 -27.57 -15.86 -11.16
N GLY A 911 -27.94 -14.84 -11.94
CA GLY A 911 -29.23 -14.13 -11.88
C GLY A 911 -29.36 -13.15 -10.71
N LEU A 912 -28.31 -12.98 -9.91
CA LEU A 912 -28.27 -12.05 -8.77
C LEU A 912 -28.53 -10.60 -9.20
N VAL A 913 -28.15 -10.22 -10.43
CA VAL A 913 -28.41 -8.89 -11.00
C VAL A 913 -29.90 -8.50 -11.02
N ALA A 914 -30.81 -9.48 -11.08
CA ALA A 914 -32.25 -9.28 -11.15
C ALA A 914 -32.96 -9.44 -9.79
N THR A 915 -32.21 -9.61 -8.70
CA THR A 915 -32.72 -9.75 -7.33
C THR A 915 -32.56 -8.41 -6.58
N PRO A 916 -33.50 -8.04 -5.68
CA PRO A 916 -33.28 -6.94 -4.76
C PRO A 916 -32.05 -7.23 -3.89
N MET A 917 -31.12 -6.28 -3.84
CA MET A 917 -29.82 -6.46 -3.18
C MET A 917 -29.83 -6.08 -1.69
N SER A 918 -30.98 -5.63 -1.18
CA SER A 918 -31.22 -5.30 0.24
C SER A 918 -31.37 -6.57 1.09
N GLY A 919 -30.69 -6.64 2.23
CA GLY A 919 -30.84 -7.74 3.18
C GLY A 919 -32.19 -7.70 3.90
N ALA A 920 -33.06 -8.67 3.64
CA ALA A 920 -34.20 -8.95 4.50
C ALA A 920 -33.73 -9.84 5.67
N GLN A 921 -33.06 -9.25 6.67
CA GLN A 921 -32.82 -9.91 7.96
C GLN A 921 -33.41 -9.04 9.07
N GLU A 922 -34.67 -9.30 9.41
CA GLU A 922 -35.28 -8.78 10.65
C GLU A 922 -34.46 -9.26 11.84
N GLY A 923 -33.83 -8.33 12.59
CA GLY A 923 -33.31 -8.60 13.92
C GLY A 923 -31.81 -8.84 14.07
N THR A 924 -30.99 -8.53 13.06
CA THR A 924 -29.54 -8.40 13.25
C THR A 924 -29.18 -6.97 12.88
N GLU A 925 -28.65 -6.19 13.83
CA GLU A 925 -27.97 -4.93 13.49
C GLU A 925 -26.82 -5.31 12.55
N ALA A 926 -27.06 -5.19 11.24
CA ALA A 926 -25.99 -5.23 10.27
C ALA A 926 -25.17 -3.95 10.52
N THR A 927 -24.19 -4.05 11.42
CA THR A 927 -23.04 -3.18 11.41
C THR A 927 -22.34 -3.43 10.09
N VAL A 928 -22.84 -2.81 9.02
CA VAL A 928 -22.00 -2.50 7.86
C VAL A 928 -20.95 -1.58 8.44
N ASP A 929 -19.85 -2.17 8.86
CA ASP A 929 -18.71 -1.44 9.34
C ASP A 929 -18.34 -0.48 8.21
N ALA A 930 -18.52 0.83 8.44
CA ALA A 930 -18.33 1.86 7.42
C ALA A 930 -16.88 1.88 6.89
N THR A 931 -16.00 1.06 7.48
CA THR A 931 -14.60 0.86 7.13
C THR A 931 -14.34 -0.35 6.21
N GLU A 932 -15.32 -1.20 5.89
CA GLU A 932 -15.19 -2.30 4.91
C GLU A 932 -15.21 -1.82 3.44
N ILE A 933 -14.70 -0.63 3.18
CA ILE A 933 -14.68 0.00 1.85
C ILE A 933 -13.69 -0.75 0.93
N HIS A 934 -14.31 -1.61 0.11
CA HIS A 934 -14.14 -1.77 -1.34
C HIS A 934 -12.88 -2.47 -1.85
N ARG A 935 -12.76 -3.78 -1.57
CA ARG A 935 -11.98 -4.69 -2.43
C ARG A 935 -12.36 -4.59 -3.91
N ASN A 936 -13.62 -4.22 -4.18
CA ASN A 936 -14.13 -3.86 -5.50
C ASN A 936 -15.13 -2.68 -5.42
N ALA A 937 -14.82 -1.57 -6.10
CA ALA A 937 -15.57 -0.32 -6.02
C ALA A 937 -17.06 -0.45 -6.44
N TRP A 938 -17.37 -1.14 -7.55
CA TRP A 938 -18.77 -1.20 -8.04
C TRP A 938 -19.67 -2.06 -7.14
N ILE A 939 -19.13 -3.13 -6.53
CA ILE A 939 -19.84 -3.94 -5.55
C ILE A 939 -20.12 -3.13 -4.29
N GLY A 940 -19.12 -2.35 -3.86
CA GLY A 940 -19.26 -1.38 -2.79
C GLY A 940 -20.40 -0.41 -2.99
N VAL A 941 -20.41 0.25 -4.15
CA VAL A 941 -21.44 1.20 -4.56
C VAL A 941 -22.82 0.54 -4.61
N LEU A 942 -22.95 -0.66 -5.17
CA LEU A 942 -24.22 -1.38 -5.20
C LEU A 942 -24.71 -1.74 -3.79
N SER A 943 -23.83 -2.17 -2.90
CA SER A 943 -24.18 -2.45 -1.49
C SER A 943 -24.69 -1.19 -0.79
N THR A 944 -24.04 -0.04 -1.02
CA THR A 944 -24.50 1.25 -0.47
C THR A 944 -25.85 1.69 -1.06
N LEU A 945 -26.04 1.54 -2.38
CA LEU A 945 -27.33 1.81 -3.04
C LEU A 945 -28.45 0.88 -2.52
N ALA A 946 -28.15 -0.38 -2.22
CA ALA A 946 -29.11 -1.36 -1.71
C ALA A 946 -29.69 -1.00 -0.33
N GLY A 947 -28.99 -0.16 0.46
CA GLY A 947 -29.48 0.36 1.74
C GLY A 947 -30.39 1.59 1.62
N LEU A 948 -30.43 2.26 0.46
CA LEU A 948 -31.24 3.47 0.27
C LEU A 948 -32.76 3.29 0.44
N PRO A 949 -33.39 2.16 0.05
CA PRO A 949 -34.82 1.95 0.26
C PRO A 949 -35.27 2.08 1.73
N GLU A 950 -34.45 1.62 2.68
CA GLU A 950 -34.73 1.74 4.11
C GLU A 950 -34.66 3.20 4.57
N LEU A 951 -33.62 3.92 4.14
CA LEU A 951 -33.49 5.36 4.42
C LEU A 951 -34.61 6.17 3.77
N ALA A 952 -35.02 5.83 2.55
CA ALA A 952 -36.14 6.47 1.87
C ALA A 952 -37.45 6.29 2.64
N ALA A 953 -37.71 5.09 3.18
CA ALA A 953 -38.88 4.85 4.02
C ALA A 953 -38.86 5.69 5.31
N ALA A 954 -37.69 5.83 5.96
CA ALA A 954 -37.53 6.69 7.13
C ALA A 954 -37.69 8.19 6.83
N LEU A 955 -37.37 8.63 5.59
CA LEU A 955 -37.57 10.01 5.14
C LEU A 955 -39.04 10.35 4.84
N GLU A 956 -39.88 9.34 4.59
CA GLU A 956 -41.32 9.49 4.34
C GLU A 956 -42.15 9.57 5.64
N GLU A 957 -41.53 9.43 6.82
CA GLU A 957 -42.19 9.59 8.11
C GLU A 957 -42.62 11.06 8.37
N GLU A 958 -43.71 11.27 9.11
CA GLU A 958 -44.27 12.62 9.39
C GLU A 958 -43.26 13.56 10.11
N THR A 959 -42.29 12.99 10.84
CA THR A 959 -41.24 13.73 11.56
C THR A 959 -39.87 13.16 11.23
N ILE A 960 -39.16 13.81 10.29
CA ILE A 960 -37.79 13.42 9.92
C ILE A 960 -36.82 13.83 11.02
N SER A 961 -36.12 12.86 11.61
CA SER A 961 -35.09 13.14 12.61
C SER A 961 -33.86 13.84 11.99
N PRO A 962 -33.14 14.71 12.72
CA PRO A 962 -31.87 15.27 12.27
C PRO A 962 -30.84 14.18 11.92
N GLU A 963 -30.84 13.07 12.67
CA GLU A 963 -29.95 11.92 12.47
C GLU A 963 -30.19 11.24 11.12
N THR A 964 -31.45 11.08 10.70
CA THR A 964 -31.80 10.50 9.39
C THR A 964 -31.25 11.36 8.25
N ARG A 965 -31.35 12.69 8.35
CA ARG A 965 -30.77 13.61 7.35
C ARG A 965 -29.24 13.58 7.34
N GLN A 966 -28.62 13.48 8.51
CA GLN A 966 -27.18 13.35 8.63
C GLN A 966 -26.70 12.03 7.99
N ARG A 967 -27.41 10.92 8.24
CA ARG A 967 -27.13 9.61 7.62
C ARG A 967 -27.28 9.66 6.11
N LEU A 968 -28.32 10.32 5.56
CA LEU A 968 -28.46 10.52 4.12
C LEU A 968 -27.28 11.28 3.53
N ARG A 969 -26.86 12.40 4.15
CA ARG A 969 -25.70 13.18 3.68
C ARG A 969 -24.41 12.36 3.71
N ALA A 970 -24.20 11.58 4.77
CA ALA A 970 -23.05 10.70 4.89
C ALA A 970 -23.03 9.64 3.78
N VAL A 971 -24.17 9.00 3.50
CA VAL A 971 -24.31 8.01 2.41
C VAL A 971 -24.10 8.65 1.04
N MET A 972 -24.66 9.83 0.78
CA MET A 972 -24.46 10.54 -0.49
C MET A 972 -22.99 10.92 -0.70
N LYS A 973 -22.31 11.39 0.36
CA LYS A 973 -20.87 11.66 0.32
C LYS A 973 -20.06 10.39 0.02
N GLN A 974 -20.37 9.29 0.70
CA GLN A 974 -19.73 8.00 0.45
C GLN A 974 -19.90 7.54 -1.01
N LEU A 975 -21.08 7.73 -1.60
CA LEU A 975 -21.35 7.42 -3.01
C LEU A 975 -20.58 8.35 -3.96
N GLU A 976 -20.45 9.63 -3.61
CA GLU A 976 -19.64 10.60 -4.37
C GLU A 976 -18.16 10.22 -4.36
N ASP A 977 -17.60 9.87 -3.20
CA ASP A 977 -16.19 9.51 -3.06
C ASP A 977 -15.85 8.20 -3.82
N ALA A 978 -16.75 7.21 -3.75
CA ALA A 978 -16.56 5.90 -4.37
C ALA A 978 -16.80 5.89 -5.89
N ALA A 979 -17.93 6.44 -6.36
CA ALA A 979 -18.36 6.36 -7.76
C ALA A 979 -18.21 7.67 -8.54
N GLY A 980 -18.06 8.80 -7.86
CA GLY A 980 -18.01 10.13 -8.45
C GLY A 980 -19.36 10.85 -8.44
N LYS A 981 -19.30 12.18 -8.53
CA LYS A 981 -20.44 13.11 -8.48
C LYS A 981 -21.60 12.78 -9.44
N ARG A 982 -21.29 12.21 -10.62
CA ARG A 982 -22.29 11.79 -11.63
C ARG A 982 -23.30 10.79 -11.08
N LEU A 983 -22.91 9.92 -10.15
CA LEU A 983 -23.83 8.97 -9.54
C LEU A 983 -24.85 9.68 -8.62
N VAL A 984 -24.37 10.61 -7.80
CA VAL A 984 -25.24 11.40 -6.91
C VAL A 984 -26.20 12.27 -7.73
N GLU A 985 -25.72 12.91 -8.80
CA GLU A 985 -26.57 13.63 -9.76
C GLU A 985 -27.65 12.72 -10.38
N THR A 986 -27.30 11.47 -10.67
CA THR A 986 -28.25 10.46 -11.20
C THR A 986 -29.32 10.12 -10.16
N LEU A 987 -28.96 9.96 -8.89
CA LEU A 987 -29.92 9.74 -7.79
C LEU A 987 -30.85 10.94 -7.60
N SER A 988 -30.35 12.16 -7.75
CA SER A 988 -31.17 13.37 -7.60
C SER A 988 -32.11 13.61 -8.79
N THR A 989 -31.68 13.28 -10.01
CA THR A 989 -32.40 13.63 -11.24
C THR A 989 -33.17 12.48 -11.88
N GLY A 990 -32.87 11.24 -11.49
CA GLY A 990 -33.35 10.03 -12.15
C GLY A 990 -32.81 9.83 -13.57
N ARG A 991 -31.76 10.58 -13.97
CA ARG A 991 -31.16 10.52 -15.30
C ARG A 991 -29.64 10.47 -15.21
N ASP A 992 -29.07 9.44 -15.82
CA ASP A 992 -27.64 9.36 -16.06
C ASP A 992 -27.23 10.25 -17.25
N ALA A 993 -26.46 11.30 -16.96
CA ALA A 993 -25.94 12.23 -17.95
C ALA A 993 -24.87 11.59 -18.86
N THR A 994 -24.16 10.57 -18.35
CA THR A 994 -23.06 9.91 -19.08
C THR A 994 -23.58 9.13 -20.30
N LEU A 995 -24.87 8.77 -20.34
CA LEU A 995 -25.48 8.13 -21.51
C LEU A 995 -25.45 9.00 -22.77
N ASP A 996 -25.31 10.32 -22.62
CA ASP A 996 -25.25 11.29 -23.73
C ASP A 996 -23.80 11.58 -24.17
N THR A 997 -22.86 11.56 -23.23
CA THR A 997 -21.44 11.91 -23.44
C THR A 997 -20.58 10.68 -23.75
N ALA A 998 -20.84 9.53 -23.12
CA ALA A 998 -20.16 8.25 -23.35
C ALA A 998 -21.03 7.35 -24.24
N CYS A 999 -20.87 7.47 -25.56
CA CYS A 999 -21.62 6.68 -26.53
C CYS A 999 -20.78 6.33 -27.76
N ILE A 1000 -21.19 5.26 -28.46
CA ILE A 1000 -20.75 4.98 -29.82
C ILE A 1000 -21.68 5.74 -30.75
N ASP A 1001 -21.10 6.52 -31.66
CA ASP A 1001 -21.83 7.26 -32.68
C ASP A 1001 -21.34 6.90 -34.09
N ARG A 1002 -21.91 7.57 -35.10
CA ARG A 1002 -21.52 7.37 -36.49
C ARG A 1002 -20.03 7.63 -36.74
N SER A 1003 -19.41 8.58 -36.04
CA SER A 1003 -17.99 8.89 -36.23
C SER A 1003 -17.10 7.76 -35.73
N THR A 1004 -17.43 7.16 -34.58
CA THR A 1004 -16.71 6.00 -34.04
C THR A 1004 -16.80 4.79 -34.97
N VAL A 1005 -17.98 4.54 -35.55
CA VAL A 1005 -18.16 3.48 -36.55
C VAL A 1005 -17.37 3.77 -37.83
N GLN A 1006 -17.32 5.03 -38.28
CA GLN A 1006 -16.49 5.41 -39.43
C GLN A 1006 -15.00 5.18 -39.17
N ILE A 1007 -14.51 5.46 -37.95
CA ILE A 1007 -13.13 5.16 -37.55
C ILE A 1007 -12.86 3.65 -37.64
N ALA A 1008 -13.82 2.79 -37.26
CA ALA A 1008 -13.66 1.34 -37.31
C ALA A 1008 -13.39 0.80 -38.74
N HIS A 1009 -13.83 1.53 -39.77
CA HIS A 1009 -13.62 1.21 -41.18
C HIS A 1009 -12.33 1.80 -41.77
N MET A 1010 -11.56 2.57 -41.00
CA MET A 1010 -10.27 3.13 -41.43
C MET A 1010 -9.14 2.10 -41.37
N ASP A 1011 -7.99 2.42 -41.97
CA ASP A 1011 -6.79 1.59 -41.89
C ASP A 1011 -6.23 1.57 -40.45
N PRO A 1012 -5.73 0.45 -39.89
CA PRO A 1012 -5.33 0.35 -38.48
C PRO A 1012 -4.38 1.45 -37.98
N ALA A 1013 -3.43 1.89 -38.81
CA ALA A 1013 -2.51 2.96 -38.45
C ALA A 1013 -3.21 4.33 -38.27
N GLN A 1014 -4.27 4.58 -39.06
CA GLN A 1014 -5.09 5.79 -38.91
C GLN A 1014 -6.00 5.70 -37.70
N GLN A 1015 -6.51 4.50 -37.40
CA GLN A 1015 -7.27 4.26 -36.17
C GLN A 1015 -6.39 4.59 -34.97
N GLU A 1016 -5.21 3.97 -34.85
CA GLU A 1016 -4.28 4.18 -33.74
C GLU A 1016 -3.93 5.65 -33.55
N MET A 1017 -3.59 6.38 -34.62
CA MET A 1017 -3.31 7.81 -34.56
C MET A 1017 -4.50 8.64 -34.05
N LEU A 1018 -5.72 8.38 -34.54
CA LEU A 1018 -6.90 9.11 -34.08
C LEU A 1018 -7.23 8.78 -32.63
N LEU A 1019 -7.12 7.51 -32.24
CA LEU A 1019 -7.36 7.07 -30.87
C LEU A 1019 -6.36 7.69 -29.89
N GLU A 1020 -5.09 7.76 -30.27
CA GLU A 1020 -4.07 8.45 -29.49
C GLU A 1020 -4.41 9.93 -29.33
N MET A 1021 -4.88 10.60 -30.39
CA MET A 1021 -5.34 11.99 -30.30
C MET A 1021 -6.59 12.17 -29.43
N PHE A 1022 -7.54 11.23 -29.46
CA PHE A 1022 -8.77 11.30 -28.68
C PHE A 1022 -8.57 10.97 -27.19
N PHE A 1023 -7.62 10.10 -26.86
CA PHE A 1023 -7.44 9.55 -25.51
C PHE A 1023 -6.12 9.91 -24.84
N SER A 1024 -5.30 10.77 -25.47
CA SER A 1024 -4.00 11.20 -24.92
C SER A 1024 -4.08 11.63 -23.46
N GLN A 1025 -5.16 12.30 -23.05
CA GLN A 1025 -5.36 12.78 -21.68
C GLN A 1025 -6.22 11.87 -20.79
N ALA A 1026 -7.12 11.07 -21.37
CA ALA A 1026 -8.15 10.31 -20.66
C ALA A 1026 -7.64 9.01 -20.00
N GLU A 1027 -6.56 8.42 -20.51
CA GLU A 1027 -6.00 7.15 -20.01
C GLU A 1027 -4.94 7.33 -18.90
N ILE A 1028 -4.47 8.55 -18.67
CA ILE A 1028 -3.29 8.80 -17.84
C ILE A 1028 -3.59 8.66 -16.35
N VAL A 1029 -4.70 9.22 -15.87
CA VAL A 1029 -5.05 9.30 -14.44
C VAL A 1029 -6.30 8.47 -14.16
N PRO A 1030 -6.25 7.50 -13.22
CA PRO A 1030 -7.42 6.70 -12.88
C PRO A 1030 -8.48 7.58 -12.20
N GLY A 1031 -9.73 7.50 -12.68
CA GLY A 1031 -10.86 8.30 -12.18
C GLY A 1031 -11.97 7.45 -11.54
N PRO A 1032 -12.97 8.08 -10.88
CA PRO A 1032 -14.14 7.37 -10.38
C PRO A 1032 -14.92 6.65 -11.50
N MET A 1033 -15.60 5.55 -11.17
CA MET A 1033 -16.23 4.68 -12.19
C MET A 1033 -17.33 5.38 -13.01
N MET A 1034 -18.04 6.34 -12.43
CA MET A 1034 -19.10 7.10 -13.11
C MET A 1034 -18.61 8.43 -13.69
N ALA A 1035 -17.31 8.73 -13.63
CA ALA A 1035 -16.76 9.90 -14.30
C ALA A 1035 -16.90 9.79 -15.83
N ASP A 1036 -17.06 10.92 -16.51
CA ASP A 1036 -17.34 10.95 -17.96
C ASP A 1036 -16.23 10.26 -18.78
N SER A 1037 -14.95 10.46 -18.42
CA SER A 1037 -13.80 9.82 -19.07
C SER A 1037 -13.79 8.30 -18.85
N THR A 1038 -13.98 7.84 -17.62
CA THR A 1038 -14.03 6.41 -17.28
C THR A 1038 -15.18 5.71 -18.00
N ARG A 1039 -16.37 6.33 -18.04
CA ARG A 1039 -17.53 5.80 -18.77
C ARG A 1039 -17.29 5.78 -20.28
N LEU A 1040 -16.61 6.78 -20.83
CA LEU A 1040 -16.22 6.80 -22.24
C LEU A 1040 -15.24 5.67 -22.56
N MET A 1041 -14.24 5.41 -21.70
CA MET A 1041 -13.30 4.29 -21.81
C MET A 1041 -14.03 2.95 -21.83
N ALA A 1042 -14.92 2.72 -20.85
CA ALA A 1042 -15.72 1.51 -20.76
C ALA A 1042 -16.58 1.26 -22.02
N VAL A 1043 -17.19 2.31 -22.56
CA VAL A 1043 -17.94 2.21 -23.84
C VAL A 1043 -17.00 1.96 -25.00
N PHE A 1044 -15.82 2.60 -25.02
CA PHE A 1044 -14.86 2.47 -26.10
C PHE A 1044 -14.17 1.10 -26.14
N GLU A 1045 -14.10 0.36 -25.03
CA GLU A 1045 -13.65 -1.04 -25.07
C GLU A 1045 -14.46 -1.90 -26.05
N THR A 1046 -15.73 -1.54 -26.29
CA THR A 1046 -16.53 -2.22 -27.33
C THR A 1046 -15.95 -2.07 -28.73
N PHE A 1047 -15.25 -0.97 -29.02
CA PHE A 1047 -14.51 -0.79 -30.27
C PHE A 1047 -13.31 -1.74 -30.34
N LYS A 1048 -12.58 -1.90 -29.23
CA LYS A 1048 -11.41 -2.81 -29.14
C LYS A 1048 -11.85 -4.27 -29.34
N HIS A 1049 -13.01 -4.66 -28.79
CA HIS A 1049 -13.54 -6.03 -28.84
C HIS A 1049 -14.67 -6.25 -29.89
N ARG A 1050 -14.77 -5.37 -30.89
CA ARG A 1050 -15.89 -5.33 -31.85
C ARG A 1050 -16.20 -6.64 -32.58
N GLU A 1051 -15.18 -7.40 -32.97
CA GLU A 1051 -15.38 -8.68 -33.67
C GLU A 1051 -16.01 -9.73 -32.74
N GLN A 1052 -15.46 -9.87 -31.54
CA GLN A 1052 -15.94 -10.78 -30.51
C GLN A 1052 -17.38 -10.43 -30.06
N LEU A 1053 -17.66 -9.13 -29.86
CA LEU A 1053 -18.99 -8.66 -29.49
C LEU A 1053 -20.04 -8.92 -30.58
N SER A 1054 -19.67 -8.71 -31.86
CA SER A 1054 -20.56 -9.03 -32.99
C SER A 1054 -20.92 -10.51 -33.01
N GLU A 1055 -19.94 -11.40 -32.75
CA GLU A 1055 -20.19 -12.84 -32.64
C GLU A 1055 -21.15 -13.18 -31.50
N ILE A 1056 -20.92 -12.63 -30.30
CA ILE A 1056 -21.76 -12.86 -29.11
C ILE A 1056 -23.21 -12.44 -29.37
N LEU A 1057 -23.42 -11.24 -29.92
CA LEU A 1057 -24.75 -10.70 -30.21
C LEU A 1057 -25.54 -11.59 -31.18
N VAL A 1058 -24.88 -12.14 -32.20
CA VAL A 1058 -25.49 -13.04 -33.19
C VAL A 1058 -25.73 -14.42 -32.60
N ARG A 1059 -24.72 -15.03 -31.97
CA ARG A 1059 -24.77 -16.40 -31.44
C ARG A 1059 -25.88 -16.57 -30.41
N HIS A 1060 -26.01 -15.60 -29.50
CA HIS A 1060 -27.03 -15.60 -28.45
C HIS A 1060 -28.31 -14.84 -28.81
N LYS A 1061 -28.40 -14.27 -30.03
CA LYS A 1061 -29.58 -13.56 -30.55
C LYS A 1061 -30.09 -12.43 -29.65
N LEU A 1062 -29.19 -11.67 -29.02
CA LEU A 1062 -29.50 -10.75 -27.91
C LEU A 1062 -30.34 -9.52 -28.30
N ILE A 1063 -30.31 -9.11 -29.57
CA ILE A 1063 -30.94 -7.86 -30.04
C ILE A 1063 -32.47 -7.90 -29.94
N LYS A 1064 -33.10 -9.00 -30.37
CA LYS A 1064 -34.57 -9.12 -30.39
C LYS A 1064 -35.17 -9.17 -28.96
N PRO A 1065 -34.61 -9.93 -28.00
CA PRO A 1065 -34.94 -9.82 -26.59
C PRO A 1065 -34.78 -8.40 -26.05
N ALA A 1066 -33.66 -7.72 -26.32
CA ALA A 1066 -33.44 -6.33 -25.87
C ALA A 1066 -34.54 -5.38 -26.36
N LEU A 1067 -34.89 -5.40 -27.65
CA LEU A 1067 -36.00 -4.57 -28.19
C LEU A 1067 -37.36 -4.91 -27.57
N THR A 1068 -37.56 -6.16 -27.13
CA THR A 1068 -38.79 -6.60 -26.47
C THR A 1068 -38.85 -6.10 -25.04
N LEU A 1069 -37.74 -6.21 -24.29
CA LEU A 1069 -37.60 -5.64 -22.95
C LEU A 1069 -37.74 -4.11 -22.97
N MET A 1070 -37.13 -3.42 -23.93
CA MET A 1070 -37.26 -1.97 -24.09
C MET A 1070 -38.71 -1.53 -24.30
N ARG A 1071 -39.51 -2.30 -25.05
CA ARG A 1071 -40.97 -2.09 -25.18
C ARG A 1071 -41.70 -2.32 -23.86
N GLY A 1072 -41.28 -3.31 -23.08
CA GLY A 1072 -41.78 -3.55 -21.72
C GLY A 1072 -41.50 -2.37 -20.78
N ILE A 1073 -40.26 -1.88 -20.77
CA ILE A 1073 -39.84 -0.69 -20.00
C ILE A 1073 -40.70 0.51 -20.38
N LYS A 1074 -40.92 0.77 -21.67
CA LYS A 1074 -41.81 1.85 -22.14
C LYS A 1074 -43.23 1.77 -21.57
N GLY A 1075 -43.76 0.54 -21.50
CA GLY A 1075 -45.11 0.28 -20.97
C GLY A 1075 -45.20 0.48 -19.45
N ALA A 1076 -44.13 0.16 -18.72
CA ALA A 1076 -44.08 0.27 -17.26
C ALA A 1076 -43.70 1.67 -16.79
N GLN A 1077 -42.61 2.25 -17.30
CA GLN A 1077 -42.03 3.51 -16.84
C GLN A 1077 -41.46 4.34 -18.01
N ARG A 1078 -42.20 5.40 -18.40
CA ARG A 1078 -41.85 6.20 -19.58
C ARG A 1078 -40.58 7.04 -19.40
N ARG A 1079 -40.27 7.49 -18.18
CA ARG A 1079 -39.05 8.28 -17.88
C ARG A 1079 -37.79 7.43 -18.06
N LEU A 1080 -37.75 6.26 -17.42
CA LEU A 1080 -36.65 5.30 -17.56
C LEU A 1080 -36.45 4.85 -19.02
N TYR A 1081 -37.54 4.64 -19.78
CA TYR A 1081 -37.45 4.38 -21.22
C TYR A 1081 -36.76 5.52 -21.99
N ASN A 1082 -37.13 6.78 -21.71
CA ASN A 1082 -36.53 7.92 -22.41
C ASN A 1082 -35.03 8.02 -22.12
N SER A 1083 -34.60 7.76 -20.88
CA SER A 1083 -33.18 7.75 -20.51
C SER A 1083 -32.41 6.63 -21.23
N ALA A 1084 -32.92 5.39 -21.23
CA ALA A 1084 -32.27 4.28 -21.92
C ALA A 1084 -32.22 4.44 -23.45
N ARG A 1085 -33.19 5.16 -24.04
CA ARG A 1085 -33.24 5.39 -25.49
C ARG A 1085 -32.14 6.32 -26.00
N ILE A 1086 -31.51 7.13 -25.13
CA ILE A 1086 -30.48 8.10 -25.54
C ILE A 1086 -29.36 7.44 -26.34
N ARG A 1087 -28.80 6.33 -25.85
CA ARG A 1087 -27.73 5.59 -26.56
C ARG A 1087 -28.18 5.03 -27.91
N PHE A 1088 -29.45 4.62 -28.03
CA PHE A 1088 -29.99 4.17 -29.31
C PHE A 1088 -30.15 5.33 -30.30
N ASP A 1089 -30.60 6.50 -29.83
CA ASP A 1089 -30.75 7.70 -30.66
C ASP A 1089 -29.38 8.21 -31.18
N LYS A 1090 -28.27 7.95 -30.47
CA LYS A 1090 -26.89 8.29 -30.91
C LYS A 1090 -26.38 7.47 -32.09
N LEU A 1091 -26.99 6.32 -32.35
CA LEU A 1091 -26.65 5.47 -33.50
C LEU A 1091 -27.41 5.88 -34.78
N ASP A 1092 -28.08 7.04 -34.80
CA ASP A 1092 -28.76 7.52 -36.01
C ASP A 1092 -27.78 7.64 -37.19
N GLY A 1093 -28.13 6.98 -38.29
CA GLY A 1093 -27.29 6.88 -39.50
C GLY A 1093 -26.21 5.78 -39.48
N VAL A 1094 -26.18 4.89 -38.48
CA VAL A 1094 -25.39 3.64 -38.48
C VAL A 1094 -26.22 2.48 -39.02
N ASP A 1095 -25.66 1.71 -39.97
CA ASP A 1095 -26.33 0.51 -40.52
C ASP A 1095 -26.15 -0.69 -39.59
N THR A 1096 -26.95 -0.77 -38.54
CA THR A 1096 -26.89 -1.87 -37.57
C THR A 1096 -27.40 -3.23 -38.10
N ASP A 1097 -27.88 -3.29 -39.35
CA ASP A 1097 -28.15 -4.56 -40.05
C ASP A 1097 -26.89 -5.11 -40.75
N ASN A 1098 -25.84 -4.29 -40.92
CA ASN A 1098 -24.53 -4.71 -41.40
C ASN A 1098 -23.78 -5.50 -40.31
N PRO A 1099 -23.34 -6.75 -40.57
CA PRO A 1099 -22.58 -7.53 -39.59
C PRO A 1099 -21.30 -6.85 -39.07
N GLN A 1100 -20.69 -5.96 -39.85
CA GLN A 1100 -19.48 -5.23 -39.45
C GLN A 1100 -19.74 -4.10 -38.44
N ASP A 1101 -20.99 -3.62 -38.35
CA ASP A 1101 -21.37 -2.49 -37.49
C ASP A 1101 -22.20 -2.95 -36.27
N LEU A 1102 -22.52 -4.24 -36.19
CA LEU A 1102 -23.43 -4.82 -35.20
C LEU A 1102 -22.96 -4.60 -33.75
N TRP A 1103 -21.64 -4.63 -33.52
CA TRP A 1103 -21.02 -4.39 -32.22
C TRP A 1103 -21.40 -3.03 -31.61
N ALA A 1104 -21.73 -2.03 -32.42
CA ALA A 1104 -22.16 -0.72 -31.95
C ALA A 1104 -23.46 -0.78 -31.11
N LEU A 1105 -24.24 -1.85 -31.24
CA LEU A 1105 -25.42 -2.11 -30.40
C LEU A 1105 -25.09 -2.67 -29.02
N ALA A 1106 -23.86 -3.13 -28.75
CA ALA A 1106 -23.51 -3.73 -27.45
C ALA A 1106 -23.77 -2.80 -26.25
N PRO A 1107 -23.36 -1.49 -26.27
CA PRO A 1107 -23.72 -0.54 -25.21
C PRO A 1107 -25.22 -0.30 -25.02
N VAL A 1108 -26.00 -0.45 -26.09
CA VAL A 1108 -27.47 -0.31 -26.02
C VAL A 1108 -28.09 -1.55 -25.39
N VAL A 1109 -27.65 -2.73 -25.80
CA VAL A 1109 -28.13 -4.02 -25.29
C VAL A 1109 -27.81 -4.16 -23.80
N SER A 1110 -26.58 -3.83 -23.39
CA SER A 1110 -26.15 -3.82 -21.99
C SER A 1110 -27.06 -2.95 -21.11
N MET A 1111 -27.25 -1.67 -21.48
CA MET A 1111 -28.08 -0.74 -20.72
C MET A 1111 -29.54 -1.20 -20.60
N ILE A 1112 -30.11 -1.75 -21.68
CA ILE A 1112 -31.50 -2.27 -21.65
C ILE A 1112 -31.62 -3.46 -20.70
N PHE A 1113 -30.66 -4.38 -20.73
CA PHE A 1113 -30.67 -5.55 -19.84
C PHE A 1113 -30.47 -5.16 -18.38
N ALA A 1114 -29.50 -4.27 -18.10
CA ALA A 1114 -29.28 -3.72 -16.77
C ALA A 1114 -30.54 -3.05 -16.22
N LEU A 1115 -31.16 -2.15 -16.98
CA LEU A 1115 -32.36 -1.44 -16.56
C LEU A 1115 -33.56 -2.38 -16.37
N ALA A 1116 -33.75 -3.34 -17.27
CA ALA A 1116 -34.82 -4.33 -17.13
C ALA A 1116 -34.64 -5.22 -15.89
N ALA A 1117 -33.40 -5.64 -15.61
CA ALA A 1117 -33.06 -6.46 -14.44
C ALA A 1117 -33.30 -5.68 -13.13
N ARG A 1118 -32.83 -4.43 -13.04
CA ARG A 1118 -33.03 -3.60 -11.84
C ARG A 1118 -34.49 -3.18 -11.64
N MET A 1119 -35.22 -2.87 -12.72
CA MET A 1119 -36.67 -2.66 -12.62
C MET A 1119 -37.41 -3.92 -12.17
N HIS A 1120 -36.97 -5.11 -12.58
CA HIS A 1120 -37.54 -6.36 -12.11
C HIS A 1120 -37.27 -6.59 -10.62
N ALA A 1121 -36.02 -6.36 -10.18
CA ALA A 1121 -35.60 -6.46 -8.78
C ALA A 1121 -36.44 -5.59 -7.83
N HIS A 1122 -36.91 -4.44 -8.32
CA HIS A 1122 -37.69 -3.46 -7.57
C HIS A 1122 -39.21 -3.54 -7.82
N ASP A 1123 -39.71 -4.62 -8.41
CA ASP A 1123 -41.13 -4.86 -8.74
C ASP A 1123 -41.76 -3.82 -9.69
N MET A 1124 -40.94 -3.06 -10.43
CA MET A 1124 -41.38 -2.08 -11.43
C MET A 1124 -41.57 -2.69 -12.82
N LEU A 1125 -41.07 -3.93 -13.03
CA LEU A 1125 -41.28 -4.72 -14.24
C LEU A 1125 -41.71 -6.14 -13.86
N GLY A 1126 -42.81 -6.63 -14.46
CA GLY A 1126 -43.36 -7.96 -14.15
C GLY A 1126 -42.41 -9.11 -14.50
N LYS A 1127 -42.74 -10.34 -14.04
CA LYS A 1127 -41.93 -11.55 -14.28
C LYS A 1127 -41.57 -11.72 -15.76
N SER A 1128 -40.28 -11.73 -16.07
CA SER A 1128 -39.78 -11.80 -17.44
C SER A 1128 -38.89 -13.03 -17.63
N LYS A 1129 -39.45 -14.10 -18.20
CA LYS A 1129 -38.65 -15.27 -18.65
C LYS A 1129 -37.54 -14.90 -19.63
N LEU A 1130 -37.64 -13.73 -20.26
CA LEU A 1130 -36.62 -13.22 -21.18
C LEU A 1130 -35.31 -12.86 -20.47
N LEU A 1131 -35.33 -12.46 -19.19
CA LEU A 1131 -34.11 -12.17 -18.43
C LEU A 1131 -33.29 -13.44 -18.20
N ASP A 1132 -33.96 -14.56 -17.87
CA ASP A 1132 -33.31 -15.87 -17.76
C ASP A 1132 -32.76 -16.36 -19.13
N GLU A 1133 -33.49 -16.10 -20.22
CA GLU A 1133 -33.09 -16.50 -21.59
C GLU A 1133 -31.83 -15.77 -22.07
N VAL A 1134 -31.70 -14.47 -21.78
CA VAL A 1134 -30.53 -13.67 -22.20
C VAL A 1134 -29.34 -13.79 -21.28
N GLY A 1135 -29.52 -14.34 -20.07
CA GLY A 1135 -28.49 -14.45 -19.02
C GLY A 1135 -27.15 -14.98 -19.52
N PRO A 1136 -27.07 -16.13 -20.21
CA PRO A 1136 -25.80 -16.68 -20.70
C PRO A 1136 -25.06 -15.74 -21.67
N GLY A 1137 -25.77 -15.15 -22.65
CA GLY A 1137 -25.15 -14.25 -23.61
C GLY A 1137 -24.77 -12.89 -23.03
N TRP A 1138 -25.55 -12.38 -22.07
CA TRP A 1138 -25.20 -11.16 -21.35
C TRP A 1138 -24.02 -11.38 -20.40
N ALA A 1139 -23.95 -12.52 -19.71
CA ALA A 1139 -22.81 -12.87 -18.86
C ALA A 1139 -21.51 -12.95 -19.68
N GLU A 1140 -21.56 -13.56 -20.86
CA GLU A 1140 -20.39 -13.59 -21.75
C GLU A 1140 -20.00 -12.20 -22.26
N MET A 1141 -20.97 -11.35 -22.61
CA MET A 1141 -20.70 -9.95 -22.93
C MET A 1141 -20.04 -9.21 -21.75
N ALA A 1142 -20.47 -9.49 -20.52
CA ALA A 1142 -19.93 -8.89 -19.30
C ALA A 1142 -18.50 -9.35 -18.98
N THR A 1143 -18.08 -10.50 -19.48
CA THR A 1143 -16.67 -10.94 -19.40
C THR A 1143 -15.77 -10.21 -20.41
N VAL A 1144 -16.33 -9.76 -21.54
CA VAL A 1144 -15.56 -9.08 -22.61
C VAL A 1144 -15.48 -7.57 -22.38
N VAL A 1145 -16.54 -6.96 -21.85
CA VAL A 1145 -16.62 -5.51 -21.56
C VAL A 1145 -17.17 -5.30 -20.14
N PRO A 1146 -16.41 -5.68 -19.09
CA PRO A 1146 -16.88 -5.67 -17.71
C PRO A 1146 -17.27 -4.28 -17.22
N ASP A 1147 -16.47 -3.25 -17.50
CA ASP A 1147 -16.69 -1.88 -17.02
C ASP A 1147 -17.94 -1.23 -17.64
N LEU A 1148 -18.27 -1.60 -18.88
CA LEU A 1148 -19.52 -1.20 -19.51
C LEU A 1148 -20.72 -1.75 -18.72
N VAL A 1149 -20.70 -3.05 -18.44
CA VAL A 1149 -21.81 -3.75 -17.78
C VAL A 1149 -21.95 -3.32 -16.32
N THR A 1150 -20.85 -3.23 -15.56
CA THR A 1150 -20.90 -2.80 -14.15
C THR A 1150 -21.44 -1.37 -14.03
N GLY A 1151 -20.93 -0.43 -14.83
CA GLY A 1151 -21.41 0.94 -14.79
C GLY A 1151 -22.86 1.07 -15.32
N ASP A 1152 -23.29 0.25 -16.26
CA ASP A 1152 -24.71 0.19 -16.68
C ASP A 1152 -25.62 -0.36 -15.57
N VAL A 1153 -25.18 -1.36 -14.81
CA VAL A 1153 -25.91 -1.92 -13.65
C VAL A 1153 -26.01 -0.91 -12.52
N VAL A 1154 -24.90 -0.25 -12.15
CA VAL A 1154 -24.86 0.80 -11.12
C VAL A 1154 -25.76 1.99 -11.52
N SER A 1155 -25.61 2.48 -12.74
CA SER A 1155 -26.46 3.55 -13.29
C SER A 1155 -27.94 3.18 -13.28
N SER A 1156 -28.26 1.97 -13.72
CA SER A 1156 -29.64 1.47 -13.75
C SER A 1156 -30.24 1.38 -12.34
N GLU A 1157 -29.48 0.94 -11.34
CA GLU A 1157 -29.95 0.88 -9.96
C GLU A 1157 -30.25 2.28 -9.42
N ALA A 1158 -29.33 3.24 -9.61
CA ALA A 1158 -29.53 4.62 -9.19
C ALA A 1158 -30.74 5.27 -9.87
N MET A 1159 -30.91 5.08 -11.19
CA MET A 1159 -32.08 5.59 -11.92
C MET A 1159 -33.40 4.98 -11.42
N VAL A 1160 -33.42 3.68 -11.13
CA VAL A 1160 -34.60 2.97 -10.62
C VAL A 1160 -34.96 3.45 -9.21
N LEU A 1161 -33.97 3.58 -8.32
CA LEU A 1161 -34.17 4.08 -6.96
C LEU A 1161 -34.68 5.52 -6.96
N ALA A 1162 -34.12 6.41 -7.78
CA ALA A 1162 -34.56 7.79 -7.91
C ALA A 1162 -36.02 7.93 -8.37
N GLU A 1163 -36.46 7.10 -9.34
CA GLU A 1163 -37.84 7.13 -9.83
C GLU A 1163 -38.82 6.46 -8.84
N LYS A 1164 -38.37 5.46 -8.08
CA LYS A 1164 -39.20 4.76 -7.08
C LYS A 1164 -39.34 5.53 -5.77
N TYR A 1165 -38.29 6.23 -5.35
CA TYR A 1165 -38.19 6.94 -4.07
C TYR A 1165 -37.81 8.42 -4.27
N PRO A 1166 -38.78 9.29 -4.63
CA PRO A 1166 -38.51 10.71 -4.86
C PRO A 1166 -37.99 11.48 -3.64
N SER A 1167 -38.19 10.95 -2.43
CA SER A 1167 -37.71 11.52 -1.16
C SER A 1167 -36.17 11.56 -1.04
N LEU A 1168 -35.45 10.77 -1.83
CA LEU A 1168 -33.98 10.80 -1.88
C LEU A 1168 -33.43 12.07 -2.54
N ALA A 1169 -34.24 12.78 -3.33
CA ALA A 1169 -33.85 13.99 -4.05
C ALA A 1169 -34.22 15.29 -3.30
N SER A 1170 -34.98 15.20 -2.20
CA SER A 1170 -35.45 16.33 -1.39
C SER A 1170 -34.64 16.48 -0.11
#